data_AF-A0A957F0B8-F1
#
_entry.id   AF-A0A957F0B8-F1
#
_cell.length_a   1.000
_cell.length_b   1.000
_cell.length_c   1.000
_cell.angle_alpha   90.00
_cell.angle_beta   90.00
_cell.angle_gamma   90.00
#
_symmetry.space_group_name_H-M   'P 1'
#
loop_
_entity.id
_entity.type
_entity.pdbx_description
1 polymer ?
#
loop_
_entity_poly.entity_id
_entity_poly.type
_entity_poly.pdbx_seq_one_letter_code
_entity_poly.pdbx_strand_id
1 'polypeptide(L)'
;MIRVKWTAVSLSFSLLALLLLTGALITPASSSPAGDPMFTDESNQVFTDTLRILCYRELAAPAPFADREVQVYGGQLAVPLPAGCTYLAALRPRYSQPSGLRAGPAYTIYATSWAPNAPQPTLASGTIVVSDLQPLTLLHLFVSLAWQPAAGSAVASPVDVLDGLRLSSAYLSDLTDGQLAIGPVSLYTNGGRWAEADLRFTAANDKRPSAFVGGIVPDVLPYSGGLTETLYTPAAAYFGRLWDGAEAFRPGIGAWTTITAARTIAHELAHTALFLYDAYQDSSGASGYCVCAQLPGGCGYGARDGSALAYHYTATEFWHTGTHTGTPPGQLDAAFCSHTWQSHVHGESDWETLARWHTIQGLPIGFVPLQAPTGLLDPGPAPGVVAHLFAREPGHQALLPLLRRGGSPPPAASEPVVTVELPAAPTAEVASQVYLLQQRGGVARIVPQGRVTGGPTGSSLGSVQFLGVMPGDTVRVYAEQYAVGSAGEARYAVADDALPADPLQLAANPWTYRLEHEFGVRNGRILTLTVNFRDDDARLNQPRLRLCSLDAAVGCDLAWEADMQLTPAGWWQAHLGPRAGDAELPRYAVIAIREAGGGAPGDDVVAWIQAAGGVGPTHKDGMAPLVDAAVMVNSPDYQENAGQAQFVSFMPAANVVARQTPLPAPFGGLIGQPLDVTILFLNNSCQGQGCFPGEDRPLPSVPRVLLNLGYSQADVDRLGLNESSQLMVLHYSQLFGWTTVQQIDVNTDLNFVTAQIFEDGIYAVGWMP
;
A
#
# COMPACT_ATOMS: atom_id res chain seq x y z
N MET A 1 16.05 31.00 37.56
CA MET A 1 17.29 31.80 37.61
C MET A 1 18.44 30.87 37.21
N ILE A 2 18.86 30.88 35.94
CA ILE A 2 20.14 30.37 35.39
C ILE A 2 20.17 30.95 33.96
N ARG A 3 21.14 31.83 33.68
CA ARG A 3 21.38 32.43 32.35
C ARG A 3 22.58 31.73 31.74
N VAL A 4 22.43 31.15 30.55
CA VAL A 4 23.54 30.64 29.74
C VAL A 4 23.99 31.75 28.78
N LYS A 5 25.27 32.14 28.90
CA LYS A 5 25.96 33.11 28.04
C LYS A 5 26.44 32.42 26.76
N TRP A 6 26.16 33.03 25.61
CA TRP A 6 26.82 32.75 24.34
C TRP A 6 28.09 33.61 24.22
N THR A 7 29.25 32.99 24.00
CA THR A 7 30.49 33.68 23.62
C THR A 7 30.72 33.52 22.13
N ALA A 8 30.70 34.64 21.41
CA ALA A 8 31.14 34.76 20.02
C ALA A 8 32.68 34.71 19.96
N VAL A 9 33.22 33.89 19.06
CA VAL A 9 34.64 33.92 18.71
C VAL A 9 34.77 34.59 17.34
N SER A 10 35.37 35.77 17.36
CA SER A 10 35.81 36.51 16.18
C SER A 10 37.15 35.95 15.70
N LEU A 11 37.26 35.58 14.42
CA LEU A 11 38.54 35.23 13.79
C LEU A 11 39.00 36.36 12.88
N SER A 12 40.11 36.99 13.29
CA SER A 12 40.77 38.09 12.62
C SER A 12 41.62 37.61 11.44
N PHE A 13 41.56 38.38 10.35
CA PHE A 13 42.45 38.35 9.21
C PHE A 13 43.88 38.79 9.58
N SER A 14 44.89 38.07 9.08
CA SER A 14 46.18 38.55 8.49
C SER A 14 47.30 37.54 8.77
N LEU A 15 47.95 36.99 7.74
CA LEU A 15 49.16 37.56 7.13
C LEU A 15 49.72 36.60 6.08
N LEU A 16 50.10 37.20 4.97
CA LEU A 16 50.67 36.66 3.74
C LEU A 16 52.10 36.10 3.98
N ALA A 17 52.36 34.84 3.60
CA ALA A 17 53.71 34.32 3.42
C ALA A 17 53.86 33.78 2.00
N LEU A 18 54.65 34.51 1.21
CA LEU A 18 54.97 34.23 -0.18
C LEU A 18 56.05 33.14 -0.24
N LEU A 19 55.69 31.93 -0.67
CA LEU A 19 56.64 30.86 -1.02
C LEU A 19 56.60 30.65 -2.53
N LEU A 20 57.65 31.11 -3.20
CA LEU A 20 57.94 30.85 -4.61
C LEU A 20 58.34 29.38 -4.77
N LEU A 21 57.40 28.53 -5.22
CA LEU A 21 57.71 27.26 -5.87
C LEU A 21 57.66 27.47 -7.38
N THR A 22 58.82 27.32 -8.03
CA THR A 22 58.95 27.17 -9.47
C THR A 22 58.35 25.82 -9.90
N GLY A 23 57.05 25.81 -10.20
CA GLY A 23 56.39 24.69 -10.86
C GLY A 23 56.67 24.75 -12.36
N ALA A 24 57.36 23.74 -12.89
CA ALA A 24 57.43 23.50 -14.32
C ALA A 24 56.00 23.28 -14.84
N LEU A 25 55.58 24.10 -15.80
CA LEU A 25 54.37 23.91 -16.59
C LEU A 25 54.53 22.61 -17.40
N ILE A 26 54.12 21.48 -16.82
CA ILE A 26 53.78 20.29 -17.60
C ILE A 26 52.46 20.66 -18.28
N THR A 27 52.54 21.03 -19.55
CA THR A 27 51.36 21.06 -20.42
C THR A 27 50.83 19.63 -20.45
N PRO A 28 49.56 19.37 -20.05
CA PRO A 28 48.99 18.05 -20.27
C PRO A 28 49.05 17.81 -21.79
N ALA A 29 49.76 16.77 -22.19
CA ALA A 29 49.77 16.33 -23.57
C ALA A 29 48.31 16.20 -24.02
N SER A 30 47.98 16.84 -25.14
CA SER A 30 46.69 16.66 -25.79
C SER A 30 46.57 15.18 -26.17
N SER A 31 45.99 14.38 -25.28
CA SER A 31 45.62 13.02 -25.57
C SER A 31 44.72 13.07 -26.80
N SER A 32 45.10 12.32 -27.84
CA SER A 32 44.25 12.10 -29.00
C SER A 32 42.83 11.78 -28.54
N PRO A 33 41.78 12.24 -29.24
CA PRO A 33 40.40 11.92 -28.85
C PRO A 33 40.32 10.41 -28.69
N ALA A 34 39.99 9.96 -27.47
CA ALA A 34 39.73 8.55 -27.21
C ALA A 34 38.74 8.08 -28.28
N GLY A 35 39.10 7.03 -29.03
CA GLY A 35 38.23 6.55 -30.09
C GLY A 35 36.84 6.26 -29.54
N ASP A 36 35.81 6.59 -30.32
CA ASP A 36 34.42 6.35 -29.93
C ASP A 36 34.25 4.88 -29.49
N PRO A 37 33.53 4.62 -28.39
CA PRO A 37 33.36 3.26 -27.90
C PRO A 37 32.61 2.39 -28.91
N MET A 38 33.02 1.12 -28.98
CA MET A 38 32.34 0.09 -29.76
C MET A 38 31.51 -0.77 -28.82
N PHE A 39 30.22 -0.93 -29.11
CA PHE A 39 29.29 -1.70 -28.29
C PHE A 39 29.13 -3.12 -28.84
N THR A 40 29.26 -4.10 -27.96
CA THR A 40 29.03 -5.52 -28.27
C THR A 40 28.17 -6.17 -27.21
N ASP A 41 27.62 -7.33 -27.51
CA ASP A 41 27.07 -8.24 -26.51
C ASP A 41 28.17 -9.08 -25.81
N GLU A 42 27.76 -9.96 -24.89
CA GLU A 42 28.64 -10.88 -24.17
C GLU A 42 29.37 -11.90 -25.07
N SER A 43 28.92 -12.08 -26.31
CA SER A 43 29.56 -12.92 -27.34
C SER A 43 30.52 -12.13 -28.24
N ASN A 44 30.81 -10.87 -27.90
CA ASN A 44 31.57 -9.91 -28.71
C ASN A 44 30.95 -9.63 -30.09
N GLN A 45 29.64 -9.85 -30.26
CA GLN A 45 28.95 -9.46 -31.49
C GLN A 45 28.47 -8.02 -31.38
N VAL A 46 28.73 -7.25 -32.42
CA VAL A 46 28.18 -5.89 -32.55
C VAL A 46 26.69 -5.96 -32.83
N PHE A 47 25.92 -5.02 -32.30
CA PHE A 47 24.47 -4.95 -32.50
C PHE A 47 24.02 -3.59 -33.02
N THR A 48 22.78 -3.56 -33.53
CA THR A 48 22.08 -2.34 -33.93
C THR A 48 20.84 -2.20 -33.07
N ASP A 49 20.81 -1.21 -32.18
CA ASP A 49 19.72 -1.03 -31.20
C ASP A 49 19.74 0.40 -30.62
N THR A 50 18.74 0.73 -29.81
CA THR A 50 18.72 1.93 -28.98
C THR A 50 19.38 1.64 -27.64
N LEU A 51 20.36 2.44 -27.24
CA LEU A 51 20.94 2.42 -25.90
C LEU A 51 20.54 3.64 -25.10
N ARG A 52 20.24 3.45 -23.81
CA ARG A 52 20.27 4.52 -22.82
C ARG A 52 21.67 4.63 -22.26
N ILE A 53 22.30 5.80 -22.36
CA ILE A 53 23.67 6.06 -21.92
C ILE A 53 23.67 7.11 -20.83
N LEU A 54 24.20 6.73 -19.67
CA LEU A 54 24.50 7.62 -18.55
C LEU A 54 25.98 8.01 -18.64
N CYS A 55 26.28 9.30 -18.69
CA CYS A 55 27.65 9.82 -18.83
C CYS A 55 28.14 10.49 -17.55
N TYR A 56 29.39 10.20 -17.19
CA TYR A 56 30.06 10.68 -15.99
C TYR A 56 31.43 11.29 -16.34
N ARG A 57 31.80 12.36 -15.63
CA ARG A 57 33.13 13.00 -15.79
C ARG A 57 34.21 12.26 -15.02
N GLU A 58 33.82 11.71 -13.88
CA GLU A 58 34.66 11.07 -12.88
C GLU A 58 34.00 9.75 -12.49
N LEU A 59 34.82 8.78 -12.07
CA LEU A 59 34.35 7.45 -11.69
C LEU A 59 33.35 7.58 -10.53
N ALA A 60 33.77 8.20 -9.43
CA ALA A 60 32.98 8.38 -8.21
C ALA A 60 32.02 9.59 -8.22
N ALA A 61 31.53 10.00 -9.40
CA ALA A 61 30.59 11.12 -9.49
C ALA A 61 29.24 10.76 -8.82
N PRO A 62 28.64 11.68 -8.04
CA PRO A 62 27.40 11.41 -7.30
C PRO A 62 26.14 11.36 -8.18
N ALA A 63 26.28 11.69 -9.48
CA ALA A 63 25.24 11.60 -10.49
C ALA A 63 25.84 11.68 -11.91
N PRO A 64 25.19 11.10 -12.93
CA PRO A 64 25.55 11.34 -14.33
C PRO A 64 25.24 12.77 -14.72
N PHE A 65 26.11 13.39 -15.51
CA PHE A 65 25.89 14.75 -16.05
C PHE A 65 25.08 14.74 -17.35
N ALA A 66 24.90 13.58 -17.97
CA ALA A 66 24.00 13.38 -19.10
C ALA A 66 23.37 11.98 -19.07
N ASP A 67 22.11 11.90 -19.50
CA ASP A 67 21.29 10.67 -19.66
C ASP A 67 20.57 10.79 -21.00
N ARG A 68 20.87 9.91 -21.96
CA ARG A 68 20.40 10.03 -23.35
C ARG A 68 20.09 8.67 -23.96
N GLU A 69 19.06 8.64 -24.79
CA GLU A 69 18.88 7.55 -25.76
C GLU A 69 19.70 7.84 -27.01
N VAL A 70 20.47 6.85 -27.46
CA VAL A 70 21.34 6.94 -28.64
C VAL A 70 21.16 5.68 -29.48
N GLN A 71 21.00 5.85 -30.79
CA GLN A 71 21.01 4.73 -31.72
C GLN A 71 22.43 4.22 -31.90
N VAL A 72 22.59 2.90 -31.91
CA VAL A 72 23.83 2.20 -32.23
C VAL A 72 23.62 1.45 -33.54
N TYR A 73 24.57 1.56 -34.49
CA TYR A 73 24.56 0.85 -35.76
C TYR A 73 25.84 0.05 -35.91
N GLY A 74 25.74 -1.28 -35.94
CA GLY A 74 26.92 -2.15 -36.02
C GLY A 74 27.93 -1.89 -34.89
N GLY A 75 27.42 -1.64 -33.68
CA GLY A 75 28.24 -1.34 -32.50
C GLY A 75 28.75 0.10 -32.40
N GLN A 76 28.51 0.96 -33.38
CA GLN A 76 28.95 2.37 -33.34
C GLN A 76 27.80 3.31 -33.00
N LEU A 77 28.06 4.35 -32.21
CA LEU A 77 27.07 5.37 -31.89
C LEU A 77 26.71 6.19 -33.13
N ALA A 78 25.41 6.41 -33.36
CA ALA A 78 24.92 7.29 -34.40
C ALA A 78 25.23 8.77 -34.15
N VAL A 79 25.45 9.13 -32.88
CA VAL A 79 25.79 10.48 -32.43
C VAL A 79 26.93 10.38 -31.42
N PRO A 80 27.97 11.23 -31.50
CA PRO A 80 29.07 11.22 -30.53
C PRO A 80 28.60 11.41 -29.10
N LEU A 81 29.35 10.84 -28.14
CA LEU A 81 29.09 11.05 -26.72
C LEU A 81 29.18 12.54 -26.36
N PRO A 82 28.41 13.00 -25.36
CA PRO A 82 28.54 14.35 -24.83
C PRO A 82 29.98 14.67 -24.41
N ALA A 83 30.45 15.88 -24.71
CA ALA A 83 31.79 16.32 -24.34
C ALA A 83 32.05 16.18 -22.83
N GLY A 84 33.11 15.45 -22.47
CA GLY A 84 33.47 15.13 -21.08
C GLY A 84 32.86 13.84 -20.53
N CYS A 85 32.26 12.99 -21.37
CA CYS A 85 31.84 11.65 -20.99
C CYS A 85 33.07 10.74 -20.90
N THR A 86 33.78 10.78 -19.77
CA THR A 86 34.98 9.97 -19.50
C THR A 86 34.60 8.55 -19.11
N TYR A 87 33.49 8.41 -18.38
CA TYR A 87 32.92 7.13 -17.98
C TYR A 87 31.47 7.07 -18.41
N LEU A 88 30.97 5.87 -18.69
CA LEU A 88 29.59 5.63 -19.06
C LEU A 88 29.02 4.37 -18.43
N ALA A 89 27.70 4.35 -18.32
CA ALA A 89 26.91 3.16 -18.08
C ALA A 89 25.85 3.06 -19.19
N ALA A 90 25.80 1.92 -19.87
CA ALA A 90 24.89 1.69 -20.99
C ALA A 90 23.83 0.65 -20.64
N LEU A 91 22.58 0.94 -21.01
CA LEU A 91 21.45 0.03 -20.88
C LEU A 91 20.83 -0.20 -22.25
N ARG A 92 20.61 -1.47 -22.60
CA ARG A 92 19.85 -1.88 -23.79
C ARG A 92 18.51 -2.45 -23.34
N PRO A 93 17.36 -1.83 -23.70
CA PRO A 93 16.06 -2.37 -23.36
C PRO A 93 15.86 -3.73 -24.04
N ARG A 94 15.45 -4.73 -23.27
CA ARG A 94 15.21 -6.10 -23.76
C ARG A 94 13.73 -6.44 -23.78
N TYR A 95 13.01 -5.93 -22.79
CA TYR A 95 11.59 -6.17 -22.65
C TYR A 95 10.93 -5.05 -21.84
N SER A 96 9.73 -4.65 -22.23
CA SER A 96 8.89 -3.75 -21.45
C SER A 96 7.53 -4.39 -21.23
N GLN A 97 7.16 -4.59 -19.97
CA GLN A 97 5.86 -5.12 -19.60
C GLN A 97 4.84 -3.97 -19.57
N PRO A 98 3.73 -4.02 -20.32
CA PRO A 98 2.66 -3.04 -20.14
C PRO A 98 2.02 -3.17 -18.75
N SER A 99 1.58 -2.04 -18.18
CA SER A 99 0.78 -2.02 -16.96
C SER A 99 -0.68 -2.38 -17.30
N GLY A 100 -1.33 -3.17 -16.44
CA GLY A 100 -2.77 -3.41 -16.54
C GLY A 100 -3.64 -2.27 -15.98
N LEU A 101 -3.04 -1.29 -15.29
CA LEU A 101 -3.75 -0.13 -14.72
C LEU A 101 -3.70 1.11 -15.62
N ARG A 102 -2.76 1.19 -16.56
CA ARG A 102 -2.50 2.39 -17.36
C ARG A 102 -1.87 2.09 -18.70
N ALA A 103 -1.89 3.08 -19.59
CA ALA A 103 -1.04 3.06 -20.78
C ALA A 103 0.44 3.26 -20.40
N GLY A 104 1.30 2.42 -20.98
CA GLY A 104 2.76 2.47 -20.80
C GLY A 104 3.31 1.29 -20.00
N PRO A 105 4.64 1.24 -19.82
CA PRO A 105 5.27 0.14 -19.11
C PRO A 105 5.02 0.20 -17.60
N ALA A 106 4.88 -0.98 -17.01
CA ALA A 106 4.93 -1.25 -15.57
C ALA A 106 6.37 -1.51 -15.13
N TYR A 107 7.17 -2.17 -15.98
CA TYR A 107 8.61 -2.28 -15.81
C TYR A 107 9.32 -2.47 -17.15
N THR A 108 10.63 -2.23 -17.16
CA THR A 108 11.51 -2.55 -18.30
C THR A 108 12.72 -3.35 -17.81
N ILE A 109 13.02 -4.43 -18.51
CA ILE A 109 14.23 -5.24 -18.32
C ILE A 109 15.30 -4.72 -19.28
N TYR A 110 16.46 -4.41 -18.74
CA TYR A 110 17.62 -3.94 -19.47
C TYR A 110 18.76 -4.94 -19.38
N ALA A 111 19.53 -5.06 -20.46
CA ALA A 111 20.90 -5.55 -20.41
C ALA A 111 21.83 -4.37 -20.07
N THR A 112 22.77 -4.57 -19.16
CA THR A 112 23.64 -3.51 -18.66
C THR A 112 25.09 -3.69 -19.08
N SER A 113 25.86 -2.59 -19.08
CA SER A 113 27.31 -2.62 -19.28
C SER A 113 28.11 -2.81 -17.99
N TRP A 114 27.45 -3.16 -16.90
CA TRP A 114 28.03 -3.32 -15.57
C TRP A 114 27.37 -4.50 -14.88
N ALA A 115 28.15 -5.23 -14.09
CA ALA A 115 27.63 -6.31 -13.27
C ALA A 115 26.61 -5.79 -12.25
N PRO A 116 25.62 -6.60 -11.84
CA PRO A 116 24.78 -6.28 -10.69
C PRO A 116 25.64 -5.82 -9.50
N ASN A 117 25.18 -4.82 -8.75
CA ASN A 117 25.91 -4.14 -7.66
C ASN A 117 27.22 -3.42 -8.02
N ALA A 118 27.61 -3.31 -9.29
CA ALA A 118 28.85 -2.59 -9.61
C ALA A 118 28.75 -1.12 -9.14
N PRO A 119 29.68 -0.67 -8.27
CA PRO A 119 29.58 0.65 -7.67
C PRO A 119 29.92 1.77 -8.65
N GLN A 120 30.49 1.45 -9.81
CA GLN A 120 31.13 2.42 -10.70
C GLN A 120 30.78 2.18 -12.18
N PRO A 121 30.66 3.24 -12.99
CA PRO A 121 30.51 3.15 -14.44
C PRO A 121 31.79 2.65 -15.13
N THR A 122 31.66 2.21 -16.37
CA THR A 122 32.78 1.75 -17.22
C THR A 122 33.48 2.93 -17.91
N LEU A 123 34.74 2.77 -18.30
CA LEU A 123 35.45 3.79 -19.07
C LEU A 123 34.78 3.97 -20.45
N ALA A 124 34.52 5.21 -20.87
CA ALA A 124 33.84 5.54 -22.13
C ALA A 124 34.74 5.42 -23.37
N SER A 125 35.49 4.32 -23.50
CA SER A 125 36.38 4.07 -24.63
C SER A 125 36.62 2.57 -24.82
N GLY A 126 37.10 2.17 -25.99
CA GLY A 126 37.36 0.76 -26.29
C GLY A 126 36.07 -0.01 -26.57
N THR A 127 36.04 -1.29 -26.21
CA THR A 127 34.85 -2.14 -26.36
C THR A 127 34.02 -2.10 -25.08
N ILE A 128 32.76 -1.72 -25.19
CA ILE A 128 31.76 -1.72 -24.11
C ILE A 128 30.85 -2.92 -24.33
N VAL A 129 30.94 -3.89 -23.43
CA VAL A 129 30.05 -5.06 -23.44
C VAL A 129 28.76 -4.67 -22.74
N VAL A 130 27.62 -4.85 -23.41
CA VAL A 130 26.27 -4.73 -22.83
C VAL A 130 25.67 -6.13 -22.79
N SER A 131 25.60 -6.70 -21.58
CA SER A 131 25.42 -8.15 -21.39
C SER A 131 23.98 -8.51 -21.02
N ASP A 132 23.38 -9.45 -21.75
CA ASP A 132 22.09 -10.04 -21.37
C ASP A 132 22.22 -10.91 -20.10
N LEU A 133 23.45 -11.27 -19.70
CA LEU A 133 23.76 -11.95 -18.44
C LEU A 133 23.79 -11.02 -17.23
N GLN A 134 23.57 -9.72 -17.44
CA GLN A 134 23.52 -8.70 -16.40
C GLN A 134 22.17 -7.98 -16.50
N PRO A 135 21.04 -8.64 -16.18
CA PRO A 135 19.74 -8.02 -16.28
C PRO A 135 19.53 -7.00 -15.15
N LEU A 136 18.95 -5.85 -15.49
CA LEU A 136 18.40 -4.89 -14.55
C LEU A 136 16.92 -4.65 -14.87
N THR A 137 16.06 -4.95 -13.92
CA THR A 137 14.63 -4.63 -13.99
C THR A 137 14.37 -3.30 -13.31
N LEU A 138 13.88 -2.32 -14.06
CA LEU A 138 13.42 -1.05 -13.51
C LEU A 138 11.90 -1.04 -13.45
N LEU A 139 11.34 -0.88 -12.24
CA LEU A 139 9.91 -0.64 -12.04
C LEU A 139 9.56 0.80 -12.43
N HIS A 140 8.51 0.96 -13.21
CA HIS A 140 7.95 2.26 -13.57
C HIS A 140 6.72 2.47 -12.70
N LEU A 141 6.75 3.46 -11.81
CA LEU A 141 5.70 3.65 -10.81
C LEU A 141 4.87 4.90 -11.07
N PHE A 142 3.56 4.75 -11.06
CA PHE A 142 2.62 5.84 -10.85
C PHE A 142 2.20 5.87 -9.39
N VAL A 143 2.32 7.05 -8.80
CA VAL A 143 2.02 7.30 -7.40
C VAL A 143 0.96 8.38 -7.32
N SER A 144 -0.10 8.18 -6.54
CA SER A 144 -1.15 9.18 -6.35
C SER A 144 -1.41 9.43 -4.86
N LEU A 145 -1.38 10.70 -4.47
CA LEU A 145 -1.83 11.15 -3.14
C LEU A 145 -3.28 11.59 -3.25
N ALA A 146 -4.15 11.08 -2.37
CA ALA A 146 -5.58 11.40 -2.39
C ALA A 146 -5.88 12.88 -2.15
N TRP A 147 -4.97 13.61 -1.50
CA TRP A 147 -5.09 15.02 -1.16
C TRP A 147 -4.09 15.88 -1.92
N GLN A 148 -4.33 17.20 -1.90
CA GLN A 148 -3.34 18.20 -2.32
C GLN A 148 -2.52 18.61 -1.10
N PRO A 149 -1.22 18.29 -1.00
CA PRO A 149 -0.40 18.71 0.14
C PRO A 149 -0.33 20.24 0.24
N ALA A 150 -0.39 20.76 1.47
CA ALA A 150 -0.19 22.17 1.75
C ALA A 150 1.25 22.61 1.45
N ALA A 151 1.46 23.91 1.23
CA ALA A 151 2.80 24.45 1.08
C ALA A 151 3.57 24.27 2.40
N GLY A 152 4.67 23.51 2.37
CA GLY A 152 5.45 23.20 3.57
C GLY A 152 4.82 22.13 4.49
N SER A 153 3.90 21.31 3.96
CA SER A 153 3.33 20.17 4.70
C SER A 153 4.43 19.33 5.35
N ALA A 154 4.24 19.00 6.63
CA ALA A 154 5.10 18.07 7.37
C ALA A 154 4.63 16.61 7.25
N VAL A 155 3.54 16.36 6.52
CA VAL A 155 2.88 15.06 6.45
C VAL A 155 2.85 14.59 5.00
N ALA A 156 3.80 13.72 4.67
CA ALA A 156 3.91 13.07 3.36
C ALA A 156 3.84 14.08 2.20
N SER A 157 4.69 15.11 2.22
CA SER A 157 4.84 15.98 1.06
C SER A 157 5.29 15.17 -0.16
N PRO A 158 5.08 15.65 -1.40
CA PRO A 158 5.55 14.94 -2.58
C PRO A 158 7.06 14.65 -2.52
N VAL A 159 7.83 15.55 -1.89
CA VAL A 159 9.27 15.36 -1.68
C VAL A 159 9.53 14.21 -0.72
N ASP A 160 8.83 14.15 0.42
CA ASP A 160 9.00 13.07 1.40
C ASP A 160 8.67 11.70 0.83
N VAL A 161 7.59 11.62 0.03
CA VAL A 161 7.19 10.38 -0.65
C VAL A 161 8.24 9.98 -1.70
N LEU A 162 8.77 10.93 -2.47
CA LEU A 162 9.84 10.66 -3.44
C LEU A 162 11.16 10.24 -2.76
N ASP A 163 11.49 10.84 -1.62
CA ASP A 163 12.67 10.46 -0.84
C ASP A 163 12.49 9.07 -0.22
N GLY A 164 11.31 8.75 0.31
CA GLY A 164 10.94 7.41 0.75
C GLY A 164 11.04 6.38 -0.36
N LEU A 165 10.53 6.68 -1.56
CA LEU A 165 10.67 5.81 -2.73
C LEU A 165 12.12 5.65 -3.17
N ARG A 166 12.97 6.68 -3.04
CA ARG A 166 14.41 6.56 -3.32
C ARG A 166 15.08 5.59 -2.35
N LEU A 167 14.77 5.69 -1.06
CA LEU A 167 15.26 4.76 -0.04
C LEU A 167 14.74 3.34 -0.29
N SER A 168 13.47 3.21 -0.68
CA SER A 168 12.84 1.93 -1.03
C SER A 168 13.52 1.30 -2.23
N SER A 169 13.85 2.09 -3.25
CA SER A 169 14.60 1.65 -4.43
C SER A 169 16.00 1.18 -4.08
N ALA A 170 16.69 1.89 -3.18
CA ALA A 170 18.01 1.50 -2.72
C ALA A 170 17.95 0.18 -1.97
N TYR A 171 16.97 0.02 -1.09
CA TYR A 171 16.75 -1.22 -0.34
C TYR A 171 16.32 -2.38 -1.24
N LEU A 172 15.45 -2.17 -2.23
CA LEU A 172 15.07 -3.20 -3.20
C LEU A 172 16.23 -3.62 -4.10
N SER A 173 17.11 -2.67 -4.45
CA SER A 173 18.36 -2.96 -5.14
C SER A 173 19.29 -3.79 -4.27
N ASP A 174 19.40 -3.48 -2.98
CA ASP A 174 20.16 -4.27 -2.00
C ASP A 174 19.63 -5.71 -1.94
N LEU A 175 18.31 -5.87 -1.67
CA LEU A 175 17.62 -7.16 -1.58
C LEU A 175 17.77 -8.06 -2.83
N THR A 176 18.12 -7.50 -3.99
CA THR A 176 18.19 -8.22 -5.26
C THR A 176 19.58 -8.17 -5.89
N ASP A 177 20.61 -7.79 -5.12
CA ASP A 177 21.97 -7.63 -5.61
C ASP A 177 22.10 -6.74 -6.86
N GLY A 178 21.25 -5.70 -6.95
CA GLY A 178 21.25 -4.71 -8.01
C GLY A 178 20.54 -5.16 -9.28
N GLN A 179 19.78 -6.26 -9.23
CA GLN A 179 19.00 -6.75 -10.37
C GLN A 179 17.63 -6.07 -10.49
N LEU A 180 17.15 -5.40 -9.45
CA LEU A 180 15.85 -4.73 -9.47
C LEU A 180 15.88 -3.39 -8.72
N ALA A 181 15.26 -2.37 -9.29
CA ALA A 181 15.15 -1.05 -8.67
C ALA A 181 13.90 -0.31 -9.16
N ILE A 182 13.58 0.81 -8.51
CA ILE A 182 12.57 1.74 -8.99
C ILE A 182 13.24 2.67 -10.00
N GLY A 183 12.76 2.63 -11.24
CA GLY A 183 13.17 3.52 -12.32
C GLY A 183 12.30 4.77 -12.37
N PRO A 184 11.62 5.07 -13.49
CA PRO A 184 10.78 6.25 -13.58
C PRO A 184 9.63 6.28 -12.58
N VAL A 185 9.39 7.46 -12.01
CA VAL A 185 8.29 7.72 -11.07
C VAL A 185 7.49 8.93 -11.54
N SER A 186 6.18 8.76 -11.69
CA SER A 186 5.23 9.85 -11.89
C SER A 186 4.38 10.01 -10.62
N LEU A 187 4.54 11.13 -9.93
CA LEU A 187 3.77 11.45 -8.73
C LEU A 187 2.68 12.46 -9.05
N TYR A 188 1.45 12.09 -8.68
CA TYR A 188 0.25 12.89 -8.78
C TYR A 188 -0.30 13.22 -7.40
N THR A 189 -0.95 14.37 -7.28
CA THR A 189 -1.59 14.83 -6.05
C THR A 189 -3.07 15.10 -6.30
N ASN A 190 -3.82 15.36 -5.22
CA ASN A 190 -5.25 15.66 -5.26
C ASN A 190 -6.09 14.55 -5.90
N GLY A 191 -5.65 13.30 -5.79
CA GLY A 191 -6.26 12.13 -6.44
C GLY A 191 -6.05 12.07 -7.95
N GLY A 192 -5.13 12.84 -8.52
CA GLY A 192 -4.84 12.77 -9.95
C GLY A 192 -4.41 11.35 -10.35
N ARG A 193 -5.05 10.80 -11.39
CA ARG A 193 -4.76 9.45 -11.93
C ARG A 193 -4.77 8.35 -10.87
N TRP A 194 -5.65 8.47 -9.87
CA TRP A 194 -5.77 7.50 -8.79
C TRP A 194 -6.02 6.09 -9.31
N ALA A 195 -6.93 5.94 -10.29
CA ALA A 195 -7.26 4.63 -10.87
C ALA A 195 -6.08 3.97 -11.62
N GLU A 196 -5.13 4.78 -12.09
CA GLU A 196 -3.97 4.35 -12.88
C GLU A 196 -2.69 4.16 -12.06
N ALA A 197 -2.72 4.57 -10.78
CA ALA A 197 -1.56 4.53 -9.89
C ALA A 197 -1.31 3.12 -9.34
N ASP A 198 -0.03 2.71 -9.34
CA ASP A 198 0.46 1.49 -8.71
C ASP A 198 0.52 1.64 -7.19
N LEU A 199 0.85 2.84 -6.70
CA LEU A 199 0.89 3.18 -5.27
C LEU A 199 -0.09 4.31 -4.96
N ARG A 200 -0.98 4.07 -3.98
CA ARG A 200 -2.10 4.95 -3.62
C ARG A 200 -2.01 5.34 -2.15
N PHE A 201 -1.69 6.61 -1.89
CA PHE A 201 -1.61 7.15 -0.54
C PHE A 201 -2.93 7.81 -0.18
N THR A 202 -3.65 7.23 0.77
CA THR A 202 -4.89 7.79 1.31
C THR A 202 -4.58 8.91 2.29
N ALA A 203 -5.52 9.85 2.47
CA ALA A 203 -5.40 10.87 3.49
C ALA A 203 -5.75 10.33 4.89
N ALA A 204 -6.07 9.05 5.02
CA ALA A 204 -6.55 8.47 6.27
C ALA A 204 -5.39 8.28 7.27
N ASN A 205 -5.59 8.67 8.54
CA ASN A 205 -4.63 8.47 9.65
C ASN A 205 -4.81 7.12 10.36
N ASP A 206 -5.61 6.23 9.80
CA ASP A 206 -5.89 4.89 10.31
C ASP A 206 -5.64 3.82 9.24
N LYS A 207 -5.18 4.22 8.06
CA LYS A 207 -4.87 3.30 6.98
C LYS A 207 -3.48 2.71 7.19
N ARG A 208 -3.47 1.43 7.52
CA ARG A 208 -2.26 0.61 7.46
C ARG A 208 -1.93 0.21 6.00
N PRO A 209 -0.63 0.03 5.64
CA PRO A 209 -0.21 -0.44 4.31
C PRO A 209 -0.85 -1.77 3.90
N SER A 210 -1.06 -1.96 2.60
CA SER A 210 -1.62 -3.21 2.07
C SER A 210 -1.40 -3.29 0.56
N ALA A 211 -1.11 -4.47 0.02
CA ALA A 211 -0.88 -4.67 -1.40
C ALA A 211 -1.51 -5.95 -1.95
N PHE A 212 -1.99 -5.89 -3.19
CA PHE A 212 -2.37 -7.10 -3.91
C PHE A 212 -1.14 -7.81 -4.44
N VAL A 213 -1.01 -9.11 -4.14
CA VAL A 213 0.05 -9.92 -4.73
C VAL A 213 -0.12 -9.99 -6.24
N GLY A 214 0.94 -9.72 -6.98
CA GLY A 214 0.89 -9.71 -8.45
C GLY A 214 0.05 -8.59 -9.05
N GLY A 215 -0.05 -7.44 -8.37
CA GLY A 215 -0.74 -6.26 -8.90
C GLY A 215 -0.09 -5.65 -10.15
N ILE A 216 1.18 -5.95 -10.45
CA ILE A 216 1.89 -5.54 -11.67
C ILE A 216 1.84 -6.68 -12.70
N VAL A 217 0.67 -6.81 -13.32
CA VAL A 217 0.38 -7.69 -14.46
C VAL A 217 -0.37 -6.90 -15.53
N PRO A 218 -0.28 -7.27 -16.82
CA PRO A 218 -0.93 -6.53 -17.91
C PRO A 218 -2.45 -6.75 -17.96
N ASP A 219 -2.90 -7.89 -17.47
CA ASP A 219 -4.29 -8.30 -17.36
C ASP A 219 -4.37 -9.39 -16.27
N VAL A 220 -5.58 -9.89 -15.98
CA VAL A 220 -5.81 -11.04 -15.12
C VAL A 220 -4.98 -12.23 -15.61
N LEU A 221 -4.12 -12.72 -14.74
CA LEU A 221 -3.13 -13.75 -15.02
C LEU A 221 -3.39 -14.97 -14.11
N PRO A 222 -3.90 -16.09 -14.67
CA PRO A 222 -3.95 -17.34 -13.94
C PRO A 222 -2.55 -17.96 -13.82
N TYR A 223 -2.19 -18.38 -12.61
CA TYR A 223 -0.94 -19.04 -12.30
C TYR A 223 -1.18 -20.36 -11.57
N SER A 224 -0.71 -21.46 -12.16
CA SER A 224 -0.85 -22.84 -11.64
C SER A 224 0.49 -23.51 -11.36
N GLY A 225 1.59 -22.74 -11.33
CA GLY A 225 2.94 -23.26 -11.06
C GLY A 225 3.29 -23.43 -9.58
N GLY A 226 2.45 -22.95 -8.66
CA GLY A 226 2.60 -23.13 -7.20
C GLY A 226 1.86 -24.36 -6.66
N LEU A 227 1.85 -24.53 -5.33
CA LEU A 227 0.99 -25.51 -4.65
C LEU A 227 -0.49 -25.10 -4.70
N THR A 228 -0.75 -23.80 -4.84
CA THR A 228 -2.09 -23.22 -4.92
C THR A 228 -2.25 -22.46 -6.23
N GLU A 229 -3.23 -22.84 -7.06
CA GLU A 229 -3.64 -22.03 -8.23
C GLU A 229 -4.08 -20.65 -7.75
N THR A 230 -3.66 -19.60 -8.47
CA THR A 230 -3.85 -18.19 -8.07
C THR A 230 -4.23 -17.34 -9.30
N LEU A 231 -5.12 -16.35 -9.12
CA LEU A 231 -5.39 -15.32 -10.14
C LEU A 231 -4.75 -13.99 -9.75
N TYR A 232 -3.69 -13.58 -10.44
CA TYR A 232 -3.12 -12.24 -10.26
C TYR A 232 -3.92 -11.22 -11.08
N THR A 233 -4.26 -10.08 -10.48
CA THR A 233 -5.06 -9.05 -11.14
C THR A 233 -4.39 -7.70 -11.05
N PRO A 234 -4.44 -6.84 -12.09
CA PRO A 234 -3.90 -5.50 -12.01
C PRO A 234 -4.48 -4.74 -10.82
N ALA A 235 -3.64 -4.32 -9.89
CA ALA A 235 -4.07 -3.71 -8.64
C ALA A 235 -2.96 -2.89 -7.99
N ALA A 236 -3.36 -1.93 -7.16
CA ALA A 236 -2.45 -1.00 -6.50
C ALA A 236 -2.15 -1.43 -5.05
N ALA A 237 -0.99 -1.02 -4.55
CA ALA A 237 -0.71 -0.97 -3.12
C ALA A 237 -1.30 0.31 -2.51
N TYR A 238 -1.82 0.22 -1.30
CA TYR A 238 -2.45 1.31 -0.56
C TYR A 238 -1.65 1.64 0.69
N PHE A 239 -1.44 2.92 0.93
CA PHE A 239 -0.71 3.43 2.08
C PHE A 239 -1.56 4.48 2.82
N GLY A 240 -1.32 4.62 4.13
CA GLY A 240 -1.81 5.76 4.90
C GLY A 240 -0.98 7.01 4.70
N ARG A 241 -1.34 8.07 5.43
CA ARG A 241 -0.56 9.32 5.41
C ARG A 241 0.83 9.17 6.05
N LEU A 242 0.98 8.27 7.02
CA LEU A 242 2.21 7.99 7.78
C LEU A 242 2.24 6.50 8.15
N TRP A 243 3.45 5.95 8.36
CA TRP A 243 3.65 4.58 8.83
C TRP A 243 5.03 4.44 9.50
N ASP A 244 5.07 3.90 10.71
CA ASP A 244 6.30 3.71 11.49
C ASP A 244 6.78 2.25 11.58
N GLY A 245 6.06 1.33 10.92
CA GLY A 245 6.33 -0.11 10.98
C GLY A 245 5.44 -0.88 11.95
N ALA A 246 4.63 -0.20 12.78
CA ALA A 246 3.76 -0.87 13.73
C ALA A 246 2.35 -0.25 13.75
N GLU A 247 2.24 1.07 13.60
CA GLU A 247 1.00 1.80 13.80
C GLU A 247 0.76 2.88 12.75
N ALA A 248 -0.43 2.85 12.14
CA ALA A 248 -0.91 3.93 11.28
C ALA A 248 -1.38 5.16 12.08
N PHE A 249 -1.67 4.96 13.38
CA PHE A 249 -2.51 5.84 14.17
C PHE A 249 -1.76 6.81 15.08
N ARG A 250 -0.43 6.72 15.17
CA ARG A 250 0.40 7.59 16.03
C ARG A 250 0.60 8.95 15.37
N PRO A 251 -0.01 10.04 15.89
CA PRO A 251 0.11 11.34 15.26
C PRO A 251 1.56 11.81 15.23
N GLY A 252 2.05 12.20 14.04
CA GLY A 252 3.37 12.83 13.88
C GLY A 252 4.57 11.90 13.87
N ILE A 253 4.38 10.58 13.85
CA ILE A 253 5.46 9.56 13.74
C ILE A 253 5.26 8.78 12.44
N GLY A 254 6.34 8.22 11.88
CA GLY A 254 6.25 7.39 10.67
C GLY A 254 6.29 8.17 9.35
N ALA A 255 7.13 9.20 9.27
CA ALA A 255 7.37 9.88 8.00
C ALA A 255 7.91 8.91 6.95
N TRP A 256 7.48 9.04 5.69
CA TRP A 256 7.93 8.19 4.59
C TRP A 256 9.42 8.31 4.28
N THR A 257 10.10 9.32 4.81
CA THR A 257 11.56 9.49 4.75
C THR A 257 12.34 8.61 5.73
N THR A 258 11.66 7.90 6.63
CA THR A 258 12.30 6.97 7.57
C THR A 258 12.63 5.63 6.91
N ILE A 259 13.64 4.93 7.42
CA ILE A 259 14.05 3.64 6.88
C ILE A 259 12.94 2.58 7.02
N THR A 260 12.20 2.58 8.12
CA THR A 260 11.10 1.61 8.33
C THR A 260 10.03 1.80 7.26
N ALA A 261 9.59 3.04 7.04
CA ALA A 261 8.60 3.35 6.02
C ALA A 261 9.08 2.98 4.60
N ALA A 262 10.35 3.23 4.29
CA ALA A 262 10.96 2.82 3.01
C ALA A 262 11.02 1.29 2.84
N ARG A 263 11.32 0.55 3.91
CA ARG A 263 11.30 -0.92 3.89
C ARG A 263 9.89 -1.46 3.73
N THR A 264 8.89 -0.82 4.35
CA THR A 264 7.49 -1.18 4.12
C THR A 264 7.08 -0.93 2.67
N ILE A 265 7.45 0.18 2.04
CA ILE A 265 7.16 0.38 0.60
C ILE A 265 7.80 -0.73 -0.24
N ALA A 266 9.05 -1.12 0.04
CA ALA A 266 9.70 -2.20 -0.68
C ALA A 266 9.04 -3.57 -0.43
N HIS A 267 8.56 -3.82 0.79
CA HIS A 267 7.78 -5.01 1.17
C HIS A 267 6.47 -5.09 0.37
N GLU A 268 5.67 -4.02 0.35
CA GLU A 268 4.44 -3.96 -0.45
C GLU A 268 4.69 -4.07 -1.96
N LEU A 269 5.82 -3.51 -2.43
CA LEU A 269 6.27 -3.69 -3.80
C LEU A 269 6.70 -5.14 -4.08
N ALA A 270 7.27 -5.86 -3.11
CA ALA A 270 7.60 -7.27 -3.28
C ALA A 270 6.33 -8.13 -3.46
N HIS A 271 5.25 -7.84 -2.75
CA HIS A 271 3.94 -8.44 -3.05
C HIS A 271 3.48 -8.11 -4.48
N THR A 272 3.41 -6.81 -4.78
CA THR A 272 2.75 -6.32 -6.00
C THR A 272 3.54 -6.69 -7.27
N ALA A 273 4.86 -6.57 -7.23
CA ALA A 273 5.75 -6.71 -8.38
C ALA A 273 6.43 -8.07 -8.47
N LEU A 274 6.68 -8.72 -7.33
CA LEU A 274 7.51 -9.93 -7.26
C LEU A 274 6.73 -11.19 -6.90
N PHE A 275 5.41 -11.08 -6.70
CA PHE A 275 4.51 -12.19 -6.37
C PHE A 275 4.87 -12.91 -5.07
N LEU A 276 5.62 -12.23 -4.20
CA LEU A 276 6.03 -12.78 -2.91
C LEU A 276 4.89 -12.66 -1.90
N TYR A 277 4.87 -13.61 -0.99
CA TYR A 277 3.90 -13.74 0.08
C TYR A 277 4.63 -13.56 1.42
N ASP A 278 3.92 -13.17 2.48
CA ASP A 278 4.51 -13.05 3.80
C ASP A 278 5.05 -14.34 4.38
N ALA A 279 6.15 -14.13 5.07
CA ALA A 279 6.95 -15.11 5.77
C ALA A 279 6.74 -15.02 7.30
N TYR A 280 5.59 -14.53 7.75
CA TYR A 280 5.35 -14.22 9.18
C TYR A 280 3.99 -14.63 9.77
N GLN A 281 3.15 -15.33 9.02
CA GLN A 281 2.03 -16.08 9.59
C GLN A 281 1.99 -17.46 8.96
N ASP A 282 1.76 -18.48 9.79
CA ASP A 282 1.62 -19.84 9.30
C ASP A 282 0.18 -20.16 8.88
N SER A 283 0.00 -21.28 8.17
CA SER A 283 -1.33 -21.77 7.77
C SER A 283 -2.26 -22.09 8.96
N SER A 284 -1.74 -22.15 10.19
CA SER A 284 -2.53 -22.30 11.40
C SER A 284 -2.98 -20.96 11.98
N GLY A 285 -2.67 -19.82 11.34
CA GLY A 285 -2.94 -18.49 11.86
C GLY A 285 -2.02 -18.08 13.01
N ALA A 286 -1.06 -18.92 13.40
CA ALA A 286 -0.07 -18.55 14.39
C ALA A 286 0.91 -17.58 13.75
N SER A 287 1.12 -16.46 14.42
CA SER A 287 2.05 -15.45 13.96
C SER A 287 3.45 -15.79 14.45
N GLY A 288 4.45 -15.49 13.64
CA GLY A 288 5.86 -15.74 13.91
C GLY A 288 6.67 -15.12 12.79
N TYR A 289 7.96 -15.38 12.64
CA TYR A 289 8.67 -14.96 11.44
C TYR A 289 9.89 -15.81 11.26
N CYS A 290 10.35 -15.86 10.01
CA CYS A 290 11.61 -16.45 9.70
C CYS A 290 12.76 -15.69 10.37
N VAL A 291 13.42 -16.33 11.33
CA VAL A 291 14.74 -15.89 11.79
C VAL A 291 15.84 -16.73 11.17
N CYS A 292 16.99 -16.11 10.92
CA CYS A 292 18.19 -16.74 10.38
C CYS A 292 18.60 -18.02 11.10
N ALA A 293 18.41 -18.09 12.43
CA ALA A 293 18.74 -19.27 13.22
C ALA A 293 17.83 -20.47 12.93
N GLN A 294 16.64 -20.23 12.38
CA GLN A 294 15.68 -21.26 11.99
C GLN A 294 15.91 -21.73 10.54
N LEU A 295 16.63 -20.99 9.71
CA LEU A 295 16.87 -21.37 8.31
C LEU A 295 17.87 -22.54 8.20
N PRO A 296 17.65 -23.54 7.32
CA PRO A 296 18.61 -24.62 7.11
C PRO A 296 19.97 -24.08 6.68
N GLY A 297 21.03 -24.43 7.43
CA GLY A 297 22.39 -23.92 7.22
C GLY A 297 22.68 -22.55 7.87
N GLY A 298 21.65 -21.88 8.40
CA GLY A 298 21.72 -20.50 8.87
C GLY A 298 21.95 -19.50 7.73
N CYS A 299 21.59 -18.22 7.93
CA CYS A 299 21.89 -17.20 6.92
C CYS A 299 23.34 -16.70 6.94
N GLY A 300 24.18 -17.16 7.90
CA GLY A 300 25.57 -16.69 8.09
C GLY A 300 25.74 -15.49 9.05
N TYR A 301 24.65 -14.93 9.61
CA TYR A 301 24.66 -13.65 10.35
C TYR A 301 24.10 -13.67 11.78
N GLY A 302 24.01 -14.83 12.43
CA GLY A 302 23.46 -14.93 13.80
C GLY A 302 21.92 -14.85 13.85
N ALA A 303 21.36 -14.22 14.87
CA ALA A 303 19.90 -14.11 15.11
C ALA A 303 19.24 -12.94 14.34
N ARG A 304 19.63 -12.71 13.09
CA ARG A 304 18.95 -11.72 12.22
C ARG A 304 17.70 -12.33 11.58
N ASP A 305 16.89 -11.49 10.99
CA ASP A 305 15.65 -11.92 10.35
C ASP A 305 15.89 -12.42 8.93
N GLY A 306 15.14 -13.44 8.53
CA GLY A 306 15.42 -14.26 7.34
C GLY A 306 14.72 -13.85 6.06
N SER A 307 13.77 -12.90 6.09
CA SER A 307 13.02 -12.45 4.91
C SER A 307 12.56 -11.00 5.03
N ALA A 308 12.67 -10.23 3.95
CA ALA A 308 12.06 -8.90 3.80
C ALA A 308 10.53 -8.94 3.79
N LEU A 309 9.94 -10.13 3.66
CA LEU A 309 8.52 -10.40 3.79
C LEU A 309 8.17 -10.79 5.23
N ALA A 310 8.94 -10.31 6.21
CA ALA A 310 8.65 -10.39 7.64
C ALA A 310 8.15 -9.03 8.16
N TYR A 311 7.27 -9.03 9.15
CA TYR A 311 6.54 -7.82 9.58
C TYR A 311 7.38 -6.74 10.27
N HIS A 312 8.53 -7.11 10.83
CA HIS A 312 9.33 -6.18 11.64
C HIS A 312 10.13 -5.20 10.76
N TYR A 313 10.13 -5.37 9.44
CA TYR A 313 10.83 -4.52 8.46
C TYR A 313 12.30 -4.24 8.85
N THR A 314 13.00 -5.25 9.39
CA THR A 314 14.44 -5.17 9.74
C THR A 314 15.32 -6.15 9.00
N ALA A 315 14.73 -7.08 8.25
CA ALA A 315 15.48 -7.94 7.36
C ALA A 315 16.27 -7.12 6.35
N THR A 316 17.36 -7.71 5.87
CA THR A 316 18.20 -7.11 4.82
C THR A 316 18.18 -7.96 3.57
N GLU A 317 17.40 -9.04 3.54
CA GLU A 317 17.45 -10.06 2.49
C GLU A 317 16.10 -10.72 2.27
N PHE A 318 15.90 -11.25 1.07
CA PHE A 318 14.86 -12.23 0.80
C PHE A 318 15.31 -13.62 1.26
N TRP A 319 14.37 -14.45 1.70
CA TRP A 319 14.65 -15.80 2.14
C TRP A 319 15.13 -16.67 0.97
N HIS A 320 16.37 -17.15 1.09
CA HIS A 320 16.99 -18.10 0.18
C HIS A 320 17.14 -19.47 0.86
N THR A 321 16.70 -20.52 0.16
CA THR A 321 17.10 -21.89 0.42
C THR A 321 18.45 -22.10 -0.27
N GLY A 322 19.55 -21.86 0.45
CA GLY A 322 20.86 -22.31 0.00
C GLY A 322 20.76 -23.78 -0.45
N THR A 323 21.35 -24.10 -1.60
CA THR A 323 21.43 -25.46 -2.15
C THR A 323 22.03 -26.45 -1.15
N HIS A 324 21.21 -26.98 -0.24
CA HIS A 324 21.52 -28.23 0.43
C HIS A 324 21.12 -29.36 -0.50
N THR A 325 22.06 -29.70 -1.38
CA THR A 325 22.08 -30.96 -2.13
C THR A 325 22.03 -32.13 -1.14
N GLY A 326 20.83 -32.58 -0.80
CA GLY A 326 20.62 -33.68 0.14
C GLY A 326 19.23 -33.78 0.74
N THR A 327 18.48 -32.68 0.80
CA THR A 327 17.11 -32.69 1.30
C THR A 327 16.12 -32.74 0.12
N PRO A 328 15.28 -33.78 0.00
CA PRO A 328 14.26 -33.84 -1.05
C PRO A 328 13.30 -32.63 -0.98
N PRO A 329 12.69 -32.22 -2.11
CA PRO A 329 11.55 -31.31 -2.08
C PRO A 329 10.52 -31.80 -1.05
N GLY A 330 10.15 -30.96 -0.08
CA GLY A 330 9.23 -31.32 1.00
C GLY A 330 9.86 -31.56 2.38
N GLN A 331 11.15 -31.30 2.58
CA GLN A 331 11.79 -31.27 3.91
C GLN A 331 12.37 -29.88 4.21
N LEU A 332 11.48 -28.92 4.46
CA LEU A 332 11.80 -27.59 4.97
C LEU A 332 11.89 -27.69 6.51
N ASP A 333 13.08 -27.87 7.08
CA ASP A 333 13.33 -28.15 8.51
C ASP A 333 13.12 -26.92 9.44
N ALA A 334 13.10 -25.70 8.88
CA ALA A 334 12.72 -24.50 9.61
C ALA A 334 11.23 -24.56 10.00
N ALA A 335 10.91 -25.01 11.22
CA ALA A 335 9.54 -25.33 11.64
C ALA A 335 8.51 -24.18 11.49
N PHE A 336 8.93 -22.92 11.30
CA PHE A 336 8.02 -21.82 10.98
C PHE A 336 8.07 -21.42 9.50
N CYS A 337 9.26 -21.18 8.93
CA CYS A 337 9.41 -20.72 7.53
C CYS A 337 8.78 -21.64 6.50
N SER A 338 8.76 -22.93 6.79
CA SER A 338 8.15 -23.97 5.96
C SER A 338 6.63 -23.95 5.95
N HIS A 339 6.01 -23.25 6.89
CA HIS A 339 4.56 -23.19 7.07
C HIS A 339 3.99 -21.79 6.83
N THR A 340 4.84 -20.84 6.44
CA THR A 340 4.41 -19.50 6.06
C THR A 340 3.50 -19.53 4.85
N TRP A 341 2.80 -18.42 4.64
CA TRP A 341 1.97 -18.23 3.47
C TRP A 341 2.73 -18.29 2.15
N GLN A 342 3.97 -17.81 2.11
CA GLN A 342 4.89 -18.01 0.99
C GLN A 342 5.09 -19.49 0.65
N SER A 343 5.42 -20.30 1.64
CA SER A 343 5.58 -21.75 1.46
C SER A 343 4.26 -22.42 1.06
N HIS A 344 3.12 -22.03 1.62
CA HIS A 344 1.86 -22.68 1.31
C HIS A 344 1.33 -22.32 -0.10
N VAL A 345 1.53 -21.10 -0.63
CA VAL A 345 1.09 -20.76 -2.00
C VAL A 345 2.03 -21.38 -3.02
N HIS A 346 3.32 -21.08 -2.89
CA HIS A 346 4.29 -21.36 -3.94
C HIS A 346 4.98 -22.70 -3.73
N GLY A 347 5.04 -23.21 -2.49
CA GLY A 347 5.86 -24.36 -2.14
C GLY A 347 7.35 -24.03 -2.08
N GLU A 348 7.69 -22.74 -2.02
CA GLU A 348 9.01 -22.20 -2.35
C GLU A 348 9.38 -21.07 -1.40
N SER A 349 10.69 -20.89 -1.21
CA SER A 349 11.27 -19.69 -0.59
C SER A 349 11.06 -18.45 -1.47
N ASP A 350 11.37 -17.27 -0.93
CA ASP A 350 11.31 -16.02 -1.69
C ASP A 350 12.16 -16.10 -2.97
N TRP A 351 13.43 -16.49 -2.85
CA TRP A 351 14.34 -16.57 -3.99
C TRP A 351 14.02 -17.69 -4.99
N GLU A 352 13.49 -18.83 -4.55
CA GLU A 352 13.01 -19.87 -5.45
C GLU A 352 11.85 -19.35 -6.32
N THR A 353 10.95 -18.55 -5.72
CA THR A 353 9.87 -17.86 -6.44
C THR A 353 10.44 -16.80 -7.39
N LEU A 354 11.40 -16.00 -6.94
CA LEU A 354 12.06 -14.97 -7.77
C LEU A 354 12.81 -15.57 -8.97
N ALA A 355 13.42 -16.75 -8.82
CA ALA A 355 14.05 -17.46 -9.94
C ALA A 355 13.02 -17.84 -11.03
N ARG A 356 11.74 -18.01 -10.65
CA ARG A 356 10.63 -18.24 -11.59
C ARG A 356 9.86 -16.97 -11.95
N TRP A 357 10.24 -15.81 -11.44
CA TRP A 357 9.52 -14.54 -11.66
C TRP A 357 9.22 -14.27 -13.15
N HIS A 358 10.19 -14.52 -14.03
CA HIS A 358 10.00 -14.39 -15.48
C HIS A 358 8.93 -15.33 -16.04
N THR A 359 8.83 -16.55 -15.53
CA THR A 359 7.80 -17.52 -15.91
C THR A 359 6.44 -17.11 -15.37
N ILE A 360 6.38 -16.64 -14.11
CA ILE A 360 5.15 -16.11 -13.51
C ILE A 360 4.63 -14.95 -14.37
N GLN A 361 5.49 -13.99 -14.73
CA GLN A 361 5.15 -12.86 -15.60
C GLN A 361 4.81 -13.26 -17.06
N GLY A 362 4.94 -14.53 -17.45
CA GLY A 362 4.70 -14.99 -18.82
C GLY A 362 5.71 -14.44 -19.83
N LEU A 363 6.94 -14.14 -19.40
CA LEU A 363 7.99 -13.63 -20.27
C LEU A 363 8.43 -14.70 -21.29
N PRO A 364 8.90 -14.30 -22.49
CA PRO A 364 9.45 -15.23 -23.46
C PRO A 364 10.60 -16.08 -22.89
N ILE A 365 10.78 -17.29 -23.43
CA ILE A 365 11.92 -18.14 -23.09
C ILE A 365 13.22 -17.42 -23.48
N GLY A 366 14.20 -17.41 -22.57
CA GLY A 366 15.55 -16.88 -22.83
C GLY A 366 15.95 -15.66 -21.99
N PHE A 367 15.07 -15.13 -21.15
CA PHE A 367 15.47 -14.14 -20.14
C PHE A 367 16.25 -14.82 -19.01
N VAL A 368 17.32 -14.16 -18.58
CA VAL A 368 18.08 -14.60 -17.41
C VAL A 368 17.20 -14.39 -16.17
N PRO A 369 16.92 -15.44 -15.38
CA PRO A 369 16.20 -15.32 -14.12
C PRO A 369 16.86 -14.33 -13.17
N LEU A 370 16.09 -13.78 -12.23
CA LEU A 370 16.66 -13.14 -11.05
C LEU A 370 17.49 -14.20 -10.31
N GLN A 371 18.75 -13.88 -10.06
CA GLN A 371 19.70 -14.78 -9.41
C GLN A 371 19.79 -14.44 -7.93
N ALA A 372 19.76 -15.47 -7.08
CA ALA A 372 20.03 -15.25 -5.67
C ALA A 372 21.44 -14.64 -5.47
N PRO A 373 21.61 -13.72 -4.50
CA PRO A 373 22.89 -13.16 -4.13
C PRO A 373 23.95 -14.22 -3.93
N THR A 374 25.13 -14.00 -4.51
CA THR A 374 26.27 -14.93 -4.43
C THR A 374 27.31 -14.53 -3.38
N GLY A 375 27.18 -13.33 -2.82
CA GLY A 375 28.07 -12.77 -1.79
C GLY A 375 27.66 -13.13 -0.36
N LEU A 376 28.58 -12.89 0.57
CA LEU A 376 28.23 -12.69 1.97
C LEU A 376 27.36 -11.41 2.05
N LEU A 377 26.11 -11.55 2.49
CA LEU A 377 25.08 -10.55 2.81
C LEU A 377 25.58 -9.48 3.84
N ASP A 378 26.59 -8.69 3.45
CA ASP A 378 26.89 -7.40 4.08
C ASP A 378 25.74 -6.42 3.75
N PRO A 379 25.47 -5.37 4.56
CA PRO A 379 24.57 -4.30 4.13
C PRO A 379 24.99 -3.88 2.72
N GLY A 380 24.06 -3.94 1.76
CA GLY A 380 24.44 -3.94 0.36
C GLY A 380 25.36 -2.81 0.00
N PRO A 381 26.20 -3.01 -1.02
CA PRO A 381 26.97 -1.91 -1.57
C PRO A 381 26.01 -0.77 -1.89
N ALA A 382 26.43 0.47 -1.61
CA ALA A 382 25.67 1.64 -2.02
C ALA A 382 25.23 1.44 -3.49
N PRO A 383 23.96 1.69 -3.85
CA PRO A 383 23.34 1.23 -5.10
C PRO A 383 24.03 1.70 -6.40
N GLY A 384 25.12 2.46 -6.29
CA GLY A 384 26.09 2.66 -7.35
C GLY A 384 25.46 3.31 -8.57
N VAL A 385 25.67 2.68 -9.73
CA VAL A 385 25.06 3.13 -10.99
C VAL A 385 23.53 3.03 -10.94
N VAL A 386 22.97 2.01 -10.28
CA VAL A 386 21.52 1.78 -10.19
C VAL A 386 20.82 2.93 -9.44
N ALA A 387 21.45 3.45 -8.40
CA ALA A 387 20.95 4.61 -7.64
C ALA A 387 20.64 5.82 -8.55
N HIS A 388 21.42 5.98 -9.62
CA HIS A 388 21.30 7.09 -10.54
C HIS A 388 20.10 6.97 -11.48
N LEU A 389 19.47 5.79 -11.59
CA LEU A 389 18.30 5.54 -12.45
C LEU A 389 16.97 5.89 -11.79
N PHE A 390 16.96 6.10 -10.47
CA PHE A 390 15.76 6.44 -9.72
C PHE A 390 15.09 7.72 -10.23
N ALA A 391 13.79 7.64 -10.48
CA ALA A 391 12.91 8.71 -10.97
C ALA A 391 13.39 9.37 -12.29
N ARG A 392 14.22 8.68 -13.09
CA ARG A 392 14.72 9.21 -14.37
C ARG A 392 14.12 8.50 -15.58
N GLU A 393 13.53 9.29 -16.47
CA GLU A 393 13.14 8.87 -17.82
C GLU A 393 14.31 9.06 -18.81
N PRO A 394 14.50 8.16 -19.78
CA PRO A 394 15.51 8.33 -20.82
C PRO A 394 15.34 9.65 -21.59
N GLY A 395 16.44 10.35 -21.87
CA GLY A 395 16.43 11.57 -22.68
C GLY A 395 15.91 12.83 -21.97
N HIS A 396 15.64 12.77 -20.67
CA HIS A 396 15.31 13.94 -19.86
C HIS A 396 16.52 14.37 -19.02
N GLN A 397 17.01 15.60 -19.25
CA GLN A 397 18.18 16.15 -18.55
C GLN A 397 17.91 16.52 -17.08
N ALA A 398 16.63 16.53 -16.66
CA ALA A 398 16.25 16.93 -15.32
C ALA A 398 16.26 15.74 -14.36
N LEU A 399 17.08 15.86 -13.30
CA LEU A 399 17.04 15.11 -12.04
C LEU A 399 15.71 15.25 -11.27
N LEU A 400 14.74 15.95 -11.82
CA LEU A 400 13.51 16.26 -11.15
C LEU A 400 12.51 15.15 -11.50
N PRO A 401 11.99 14.44 -10.49
CA PRO A 401 10.73 13.71 -10.66
C PRO A 401 9.78 14.63 -11.41
N LEU A 402 9.20 14.13 -12.50
CA LEU A 402 8.19 14.85 -13.24
C LEU A 402 6.96 14.96 -12.32
N LEU A 403 6.99 15.95 -11.43
CA LEU A 403 5.83 16.43 -10.70
C LEU A 403 4.91 17.04 -11.74
N ARG A 404 4.13 16.18 -12.39
CA ARG A 404 3.10 16.58 -13.33
C ARG A 404 1.95 17.13 -12.50
N ARG A 405 2.07 18.40 -12.10
CA ARG A 405 0.95 19.17 -11.57
C ARG A 405 -0.02 19.40 -12.72
N GLY A 406 -1.17 18.73 -12.66
CA GLY A 406 -2.27 19.03 -13.59
C GLY A 406 -2.88 20.39 -13.25
N GLY A 407 -2.76 21.36 -14.15
CA GLY A 407 -3.52 22.62 -14.11
C GLY A 407 -2.83 23.83 -13.45
N SER A 408 -3.55 24.96 -13.46
CA SER A 408 -3.16 26.21 -12.79
C SER A 408 -2.79 25.96 -11.31
N PRO A 409 -1.93 26.79 -10.68
CA PRO A 409 -1.58 26.63 -9.27
C PRO A 409 -2.88 26.52 -8.46
N PRO A 410 -3.14 25.38 -7.79
CA PRO A 410 -4.32 25.27 -6.98
C PRO A 410 -4.25 26.34 -5.87
N PRO A 411 -5.40 26.83 -5.36
CA PRO A 411 -5.42 27.57 -4.11
C PRO A 411 -4.54 26.90 -3.06
N ALA A 412 -3.93 27.68 -2.17
CA ALA A 412 -3.07 27.12 -1.13
C ALA A 412 -3.92 26.20 -0.22
N ALA A 413 -3.71 24.89 -0.34
CA ALA A 413 -4.31 23.94 0.58
C ALA A 413 -3.79 24.20 2.00
N SER A 414 -4.64 23.97 2.99
CA SER A 414 -4.30 24.01 4.41
C SER A 414 -4.42 22.62 5.03
N GLU A 415 -3.71 22.43 6.15
CA GLU A 415 -3.71 21.17 6.90
C GLU A 415 -4.01 21.44 8.39
N PRO A 416 -5.21 21.96 8.70
CA PRO A 416 -5.55 22.34 10.07
C PRO A 416 -5.66 21.09 10.96
N VAL A 417 -5.19 21.22 12.20
CA VAL A 417 -5.56 20.32 13.30
C VAL A 417 -6.79 20.90 13.97
N VAL A 418 -7.85 20.12 14.06
CA VAL A 418 -9.13 20.55 14.60
C VAL A 418 -9.51 19.67 15.78
N THR A 419 -9.95 20.28 16.87
CA THR A 419 -10.50 19.59 18.03
C THR A 419 -11.94 19.18 17.72
N VAL A 420 -12.33 17.95 18.08
CA VAL A 420 -13.70 17.46 17.91
C VAL A 420 -14.37 17.37 19.27
N GLU A 421 -15.51 18.03 19.44
CA GLU A 421 -16.24 18.08 20.71
C GLU A 421 -17.63 17.45 20.59
N LEU A 422 -18.03 16.75 21.66
CA LEU A 422 -19.34 16.17 21.87
C LEU A 422 -20.21 17.11 22.74
N PRO A 423 -21.54 17.04 22.64
CA PRO A 423 -22.42 17.89 23.46
C PRO A 423 -22.35 17.54 24.96
N ALA A 424 -21.88 16.34 25.29
CA ALA A 424 -21.63 15.87 26.66
C ALA A 424 -20.46 14.87 26.64
N ALA A 425 -19.85 14.65 27.80
CA ALA A 425 -18.82 13.63 27.94
C ALA A 425 -19.38 12.23 27.60
N PRO A 426 -18.69 11.43 26.78
CA PRO A 426 -19.16 10.10 26.45
C PRO A 426 -19.04 9.19 27.67
N THR A 427 -19.98 8.26 27.80
CA THR A 427 -19.98 7.30 28.93
C THR A 427 -19.23 6.01 28.62
N ALA A 428 -18.84 5.82 27.36
CA ALA A 428 -18.04 4.71 26.89
C ALA A 428 -17.10 5.18 25.75
N GLU A 429 -16.31 4.26 25.21
CA GLU A 429 -15.47 4.53 24.05
C GLU A 429 -16.31 4.87 22.82
N VAL A 430 -15.80 5.80 22.00
CA VAL A 430 -16.49 6.33 20.83
C VAL A 430 -15.61 6.10 19.61
N ALA A 431 -16.09 5.26 18.69
CA ALA A 431 -15.46 5.06 17.40
C ALA A 431 -15.80 6.24 16.48
N SER A 432 -14.86 6.70 15.65
CA SER A 432 -15.11 7.83 14.75
C SER A 432 -14.57 7.62 13.36
N GLN A 433 -15.25 8.24 12.37
CA GLN A 433 -14.85 8.31 10.99
C GLN A 433 -15.05 9.73 10.45
N VAL A 434 -14.03 10.24 9.77
CA VAL A 434 -13.93 11.64 9.30
C VAL A 434 -13.76 11.66 7.80
N TYR A 435 -14.56 12.48 7.11
CA TYR A 435 -14.54 12.64 5.66
C TYR A 435 -14.48 14.11 5.29
N LEU A 436 -13.60 14.45 4.34
CA LEU A 436 -13.52 15.77 3.74
C LEU A 436 -14.33 15.80 2.45
N LEU A 437 -15.31 16.69 2.36
CA LEU A 437 -16.20 16.85 1.21
C LEU A 437 -15.67 18.00 0.36
N GLN A 438 -15.29 17.69 -0.87
CA GLN A 438 -14.64 18.65 -1.77
C GLN A 438 -15.49 18.86 -3.02
N GLN A 439 -15.50 20.10 -3.51
CA GLN A 439 -15.99 20.45 -4.83
C GLN A 439 -14.83 21.04 -5.64
N ARG A 440 -14.38 20.34 -6.69
CA ARG A 440 -13.20 20.73 -7.48
C ARG A 440 -13.49 20.63 -8.96
N GLY A 441 -13.43 21.75 -9.67
CA GLY A 441 -13.66 21.76 -11.12
C GLY A 441 -15.02 21.19 -11.54
N GLY A 442 -16.04 21.30 -10.69
CA GLY A 442 -17.36 20.71 -10.92
C GLY A 442 -17.48 19.22 -10.56
N VAL A 443 -16.40 18.59 -10.10
CA VAL A 443 -16.38 17.20 -9.63
C VAL A 443 -16.43 17.20 -8.09
N ALA A 444 -17.47 16.57 -7.55
CA ALA A 444 -17.58 16.31 -6.12
C ALA A 444 -16.64 15.15 -5.73
N ARG A 445 -15.97 15.25 -4.59
CA ARG A 445 -15.14 14.17 -4.03
C ARG A 445 -15.39 14.04 -2.54
N ILE A 446 -15.27 12.82 -2.03
CA ILE A 446 -15.29 12.54 -0.60
C ILE A 446 -13.99 11.84 -0.27
N VAL A 447 -13.17 12.46 0.59
CA VAL A 447 -11.82 11.98 0.91
C VAL A 447 -11.79 11.53 2.38
N PRO A 448 -11.69 10.23 2.67
CA PRO A 448 -11.52 9.73 4.03
C PRO A 448 -10.27 10.30 4.68
N GLN A 449 -10.43 10.84 5.89
CA GLN A 449 -9.35 11.38 6.73
C GLN A 449 -8.98 10.43 7.87
N GLY A 450 -9.73 9.34 8.04
CA GLY A 450 -9.56 8.34 9.09
C GLY A 450 -10.39 8.69 10.31
N ARG A 451 -9.78 8.71 11.50
CA ARG A 451 -10.46 8.88 12.78
C ARG A 451 -9.92 10.01 13.64
N VAL A 452 -10.67 10.39 14.67
CA VAL A 452 -10.22 11.30 15.73
C VAL A 452 -9.21 10.59 16.63
N THR A 453 -8.16 11.31 17.05
CA THR A 453 -7.03 10.79 17.86
C THR A 453 -6.89 11.55 19.18
N GLY A 454 -6.19 10.97 20.16
CA GLY A 454 -5.93 11.59 21.47
C GLY A 454 -6.85 11.16 22.60
N GLY A 455 -7.98 10.52 22.28
CA GLY A 455 -8.92 9.96 23.25
C GLY A 455 -9.81 10.99 23.95
N PRO A 456 -10.96 10.56 24.51
CA PRO A 456 -11.93 11.48 25.06
C PRO A 456 -11.47 12.09 26.39
N THR A 457 -11.60 13.41 26.54
CA THR A 457 -11.36 14.16 27.79
C THR A 457 -12.49 15.16 28.03
N GLY A 458 -13.35 14.88 29.02
CA GLY A 458 -14.59 15.65 29.18
C GLY A 458 -15.46 15.52 27.94
N SER A 459 -15.89 16.65 27.36
CA SER A 459 -16.63 16.69 26.09
C SER A 459 -15.75 16.56 24.85
N SER A 460 -14.42 16.73 24.95
CA SER A 460 -13.53 16.56 23.80
C SER A 460 -13.43 15.08 23.45
N LEU A 461 -13.64 14.74 22.17
CA LEU A 461 -13.37 13.41 21.62
C LEU A 461 -11.88 13.24 21.26
N GLY A 462 -11.18 14.36 21.06
CA GLY A 462 -9.78 14.40 20.61
C GLY A 462 -9.57 15.38 19.47
N SER A 463 -8.59 15.13 18.62
CA SER A 463 -8.31 15.96 17.43
C SER A 463 -8.07 15.15 16.16
N VAL A 464 -8.29 15.80 15.02
CA VAL A 464 -7.98 15.27 13.70
C VAL A 464 -7.23 16.33 12.89
N GLN A 465 -6.15 15.91 12.23
CA GLN A 465 -5.49 16.73 11.23
C GLN A 465 -6.14 16.47 9.87
N PHE A 466 -6.68 17.50 9.25
CA PHE A 466 -7.19 17.40 7.89
C PHE A 466 -6.07 17.58 6.87
N LEU A 467 -6.10 16.84 5.77
CA LEU A 467 -5.17 16.98 4.67
C LEU A 467 -5.86 17.48 3.40
N GLY A 468 -5.29 18.53 2.78
CA GLY A 468 -5.77 19.08 1.51
C GLY A 468 -7.06 19.89 1.59
N VAL A 469 -7.28 20.59 2.72
CA VAL A 469 -8.43 21.49 2.90
C VAL A 469 -8.28 22.71 2.01
N MET A 470 -9.35 23.09 1.32
CA MET A 470 -9.44 24.31 0.51
C MET A 470 -10.65 25.15 0.92
N PRO A 471 -10.69 26.44 0.56
CA PRO A 471 -11.84 27.28 0.82
C PRO A 471 -13.14 26.69 0.25
N GLY A 472 -14.16 26.55 1.10
CA GLY A 472 -15.47 26.01 0.74
C GLY A 472 -15.62 24.50 0.89
N ASP A 473 -14.57 23.79 1.34
CA ASP A 473 -14.72 22.39 1.74
C ASP A 473 -15.55 22.28 3.02
N THR A 474 -16.35 21.21 3.08
CA THR A 474 -17.10 20.84 4.28
C THR A 474 -16.62 19.51 4.82
N VAL A 475 -17.07 19.17 6.02
CA VAL A 475 -16.69 17.93 6.69
C VAL A 475 -17.92 17.09 7.04
N ARG A 476 -17.73 15.77 7.05
CA ARG A 476 -18.58 14.83 7.77
C ARG A 476 -17.75 14.14 8.83
N VAL A 477 -18.28 14.13 10.05
CA VAL A 477 -17.76 13.31 11.14
C VAL A 477 -18.90 12.46 11.63
N TYR A 478 -18.66 11.17 11.75
CA TYR A 478 -19.54 10.25 12.45
C TYR A 478 -18.80 9.74 13.67
N ALA A 479 -19.43 9.84 14.83
CA ALA A 479 -18.90 9.33 16.08
C ALA A 479 -19.95 8.43 16.73
N GLU A 480 -19.60 7.19 17.02
CA GLU A 480 -20.52 6.15 17.48
C GLU A 480 -20.06 5.57 18.82
N GLN A 481 -20.94 5.66 19.81
CA GLN A 481 -20.81 4.97 21.08
C GLN A 481 -21.67 3.70 21.03
N TYR A 482 -21.03 2.55 21.18
CA TYR A 482 -21.70 1.25 21.26
C TYR A 482 -22.18 1.01 22.69
N ALA A 483 -23.33 0.36 22.86
CA ALA A 483 -23.91 0.10 24.18
C ALA A 483 -23.03 -0.86 25.00
N VAL A 484 -22.70 -0.49 26.24
CA VAL A 484 -21.89 -1.29 27.16
C VAL A 484 -22.52 -1.30 28.55
N GLY A 485 -22.94 -2.47 29.04
CA GLY A 485 -23.57 -2.58 30.35
C GLY A 485 -24.81 -1.67 30.46
N SER A 486 -24.78 -0.68 31.37
CA SER A 486 -25.84 0.33 31.51
C SER A 486 -25.61 1.60 30.70
N ALA A 487 -24.45 1.75 30.06
CA ALA A 487 -24.20 2.86 29.15
C ALA A 487 -25.03 2.65 27.89
N GLY A 488 -25.86 3.65 27.55
CA GLY A 488 -26.62 3.66 26.32
C GLY A 488 -25.72 3.77 25.09
N GLU A 489 -26.33 3.65 23.93
CA GLU A 489 -25.71 3.98 22.66
C GLU A 489 -25.70 5.50 22.46
N ALA A 490 -24.87 5.99 21.55
CA ALA A 490 -25.00 7.34 21.05
C ALA A 490 -24.43 7.42 19.64
N ARG A 491 -24.98 8.34 18.86
CA ARG A 491 -24.40 8.74 17.59
C ARG A 491 -24.32 10.25 17.55
N TYR A 492 -23.20 10.75 17.07
CA TYR A 492 -22.98 12.17 16.85
C TYR A 492 -22.54 12.42 15.42
N ALA A 493 -22.96 13.56 14.88
CA ALA A 493 -22.54 13.99 13.55
C ALA A 493 -22.44 15.52 13.44
N VAL A 494 -21.64 15.96 12.48
CA VAL A 494 -21.64 17.34 11.98
C VAL A 494 -22.43 17.41 10.69
N ALA A 495 -23.31 18.41 10.59
CA ALA A 495 -24.03 18.75 9.38
C ALA A 495 -23.36 19.94 8.68
N ASP A 496 -22.48 19.66 7.71
CA ASP A 496 -21.92 20.65 6.77
C ASP A 496 -21.22 21.88 7.38
N ASP A 497 -20.31 21.67 8.33
CA ASP A 497 -19.44 22.77 8.78
C ASP A 497 -18.37 23.08 7.73
N ALA A 498 -18.26 24.36 7.37
CA ALA A 498 -17.15 24.85 6.57
C ALA A 498 -15.85 24.76 7.39
N LEU A 499 -14.81 24.18 6.81
CA LEU A 499 -13.48 24.20 7.43
C LEU A 499 -12.75 25.52 7.17
N PRO A 500 -11.93 26.03 8.12
CA PRO A 500 -11.55 25.43 9.40
C PRO A 500 -12.38 25.98 10.57
N ALA A 501 -13.48 25.32 10.94
CA ALA A 501 -14.07 25.50 12.27
C ALA A 501 -13.24 24.74 13.31
N ASP A 502 -12.90 25.38 14.44
CA ASP A 502 -12.23 24.75 15.58
C ASP A 502 -12.72 25.40 16.90
N PRO A 503 -13.31 24.63 17.83
CA PRO A 503 -13.59 23.19 17.74
C PRO A 503 -14.72 22.88 16.74
N LEU A 504 -14.69 21.66 16.19
CA LEU A 504 -15.78 21.05 15.45
C LEU A 504 -16.79 20.44 16.42
N GLN A 505 -17.99 21.03 16.49
CA GLN A 505 -19.02 20.63 17.44
C GLN A 505 -19.93 19.56 16.83
N LEU A 506 -19.89 18.34 17.38
CA LEU A 506 -20.83 17.30 16.97
C LEU A 506 -22.18 17.50 17.67
N ALA A 507 -23.27 17.24 16.94
CA ALA A 507 -24.60 17.18 17.51
C ALA A 507 -25.04 15.71 17.66
N ALA A 508 -25.88 15.43 18.65
CA ALA A 508 -26.53 14.12 18.75
C ALA A 508 -27.35 13.88 17.47
N ASN A 509 -27.11 12.74 16.83
CA ASN A 509 -27.79 12.33 15.62
C ASN A 509 -28.67 11.12 15.95
N PRO A 510 -29.99 11.30 16.14
CA PRO A 510 -30.86 10.20 16.48
C PRO A 510 -31.18 9.29 15.29
N TRP A 511 -30.59 9.52 14.11
CA TRP A 511 -30.90 8.74 12.92
C TRP A 511 -30.52 7.27 13.09
N THR A 512 -31.54 6.43 13.03
CA THR A 512 -31.42 4.97 13.06
C THR A 512 -31.45 4.42 11.64
N TYR A 513 -30.37 3.73 11.24
CA TYR A 513 -30.30 3.09 9.93
C TYR A 513 -29.36 1.88 9.93
N ARG A 514 -29.42 1.10 8.86
CA ARG A 514 -28.51 -0.01 8.55
C ARG A 514 -27.98 0.12 7.14
N LEU A 515 -26.72 -0.22 6.95
CA LEU A 515 -26.03 -0.17 5.67
C LEU A 515 -25.22 -1.44 5.50
N GLU A 516 -25.38 -2.09 4.36
CA GLU A 516 -24.67 -3.31 3.96
C GLU A 516 -24.21 -3.17 2.52
N HIS A 517 -23.15 -3.88 2.16
CA HIS A 517 -22.61 -3.89 0.82
C HIS A 517 -22.26 -5.31 0.38
N GLU A 518 -22.25 -5.53 -0.93
CA GLU A 518 -21.78 -6.76 -1.52
C GLU A 518 -21.17 -6.48 -2.89
N PHE A 519 -19.96 -6.97 -3.11
CA PHE A 519 -19.37 -6.97 -4.44
C PHE A 519 -19.74 -8.24 -5.21
N GLY A 520 -20.13 -8.07 -6.46
CA GLY A 520 -20.15 -9.16 -7.43
C GLY A 520 -18.84 -9.17 -8.20
N VAL A 521 -18.13 -10.28 -8.07
CA VAL A 521 -16.81 -10.48 -8.68
C VAL A 521 -16.87 -11.54 -9.76
N ARG A 522 -16.11 -11.33 -10.83
CA ARG A 522 -15.91 -12.32 -11.89
C ARG A 522 -14.50 -12.23 -12.42
N ASN A 523 -13.81 -13.37 -12.51
CA ASN A 523 -12.42 -13.45 -13.01
C ASN A 523 -11.51 -12.44 -12.30
N GLY A 524 -11.68 -12.34 -10.99
CA GLY A 524 -10.93 -11.41 -10.16
C GLY A 524 -11.20 -9.91 -10.38
N ARG A 525 -12.30 -9.55 -11.04
CA ARG A 525 -12.71 -8.16 -11.25
C ARG A 525 -14.00 -7.83 -10.53
N ILE A 526 -14.08 -6.65 -9.93
CA ILE A 526 -15.33 -6.18 -9.29
C ILE A 526 -16.28 -5.64 -10.37
N LEU A 527 -17.33 -6.37 -10.69
CA LEU A 527 -18.26 -6.01 -11.78
C LEU A 527 -19.58 -5.45 -11.28
N THR A 528 -19.96 -5.71 -10.04
CA THR A 528 -21.16 -5.10 -9.45
C THR A 528 -20.91 -4.73 -8.00
N LEU A 529 -21.60 -3.69 -7.53
CA LEU A 529 -21.73 -3.35 -6.13
C LEU A 529 -23.21 -3.27 -5.82
N THR A 530 -23.70 -4.14 -4.94
CA THR A 530 -25.03 -4.06 -4.36
C THR A 530 -24.91 -3.36 -3.02
N VAL A 531 -25.74 -2.35 -2.79
CA VAL A 531 -25.85 -1.68 -1.48
C VAL A 531 -27.27 -1.83 -0.99
N ASN A 532 -27.40 -2.32 0.24
CA ASN A 532 -28.67 -2.40 0.94
C ASN A 532 -28.67 -1.37 2.07
N PHE A 533 -29.74 -0.60 2.15
CA PHE A 533 -29.90 0.47 3.12
C PHE A 533 -31.28 0.39 3.75
N ARG A 534 -31.34 0.48 5.08
CA ARG A 534 -32.61 0.50 5.80
C ARG A 534 -32.66 1.75 6.66
N ASP A 535 -33.65 2.58 6.39
CA ASP A 535 -33.93 3.79 7.15
C ASP A 535 -35.02 3.48 8.18
N ASP A 536 -34.60 3.17 9.41
CA ASP A 536 -35.52 2.73 10.47
C ASP A 536 -36.39 3.90 11.00
N ASP A 537 -35.98 5.15 10.72
CA ASP A 537 -36.73 6.38 11.06
C ASP A 537 -37.58 6.93 9.90
N ALA A 538 -37.47 6.34 8.70
CA ALA A 538 -38.11 6.83 7.47
C ALA A 538 -37.86 8.32 7.18
N ARG A 539 -36.60 8.77 7.34
CA ARG A 539 -36.18 10.14 7.01
C ARG A 539 -36.08 10.40 5.51
N LEU A 540 -35.71 9.37 4.75
CA LEU A 540 -35.54 9.42 3.31
C LEU A 540 -36.78 8.80 2.63
N ASN A 541 -37.37 9.54 1.69
CA ASN A 541 -38.52 9.05 0.92
C ASN A 541 -38.07 8.33 -0.35
N GLN A 542 -36.97 8.78 -0.94
CA GLN A 542 -36.39 8.19 -2.14
C GLN A 542 -34.87 8.35 -2.07
N PRO A 543 -34.19 7.48 -1.30
CA PRO A 543 -32.74 7.53 -1.20
C PRO A 543 -32.07 7.23 -2.54
N ARG A 544 -30.90 7.84 -2.70
CA ARG A 544 -30.07 7.75 -3.87
C ARG A 544 -28.66 7.38 -3.45
N LEU A 545 -28.19 6.26 -3.97
CA LEU A 545 -26.82 5.81 -3.79
C LEU A 545 -25.91 6.55 -4.77
N ARG A 546 -24.76 6.98 -4.28
CA ARG A 546 -23.66 7.45 -5.11
C ARG A 546 -22.35 6.80 -4.68
N LEU A 547 -21.59 6.29 -5.63
CA LEU A 547 -20.23 5.80 -5.41
C LEU A 547 -19.21 6.83 -5.86
N CYS A 548 -18.26 7.13 -4.99
CA CYS A 548 -17.19 8.10 -5.20
C CYS A 548 -15.85 7.38 -5.26
N SER A 549 -15.12 7.57 -6.36
CA SER A 549 -13.70 7.26 -6.42
C SER A 549 -12.89 8.43 -5.85
N LEU A 550 -11.70 8.13 -5.33
CA LEU A 550 -10.74 9.17 -4.96
C LEU A 550 -10.06 9.80 -6.18
N ASP A 551 -10.28 9.29 -7.39
CA ASP A 551 -9.74 9.87 -8.63
C ASP A 551 -10.29 11.28 -8.87
N ALA A 552 -9.41 12.24 -9.13
CA ALA A 552 -9.77 13.64 -9.33
C ALA A 552 -10.66 13.87 -10.56
N ALA A 553 -10.49 13.06 -11.61
CA ALA A 553 -11.25 13.18 -12.85
C ALA A 553 -12.62 12.51 -12.77
N VAL A 554 -12.78 11.55 -11.84
CA VAL A 554 -14.01 10.77 -11.67
C VAL A 554 -14.82 11.30 -10.49
N GLY A 555 -14.18 11.38 -9.32
CA GLY A 555 -14.81 11.73 -8.06
C GLY A 555 -16.08 10.94 -7.83
N CYS A 556 -17.15 11.66 -7.51
CA CYS A 556 -18.51 11.17 -7.35
C CYS A 556 -19.30 11.32 -8.67
N ASP A 557 -18.85 10.61 -9.71
CA ASP A 557 -19.41 10.61 -11.06
C ASP A 557 -20.92 10.27 -11.03
N LEU A 558 -21.72 10.97 -11.86
CA LEU A 558 -23.15 10.68 -12.01
C LEU A 558 -23.41 9.32 -12.66
N ALA A 559 -22.44 8.76 -13.40
CA ALA A 559 -22.52 7.40 -13.93
C ALA A 559 -22.54 6.33 -12.83
N TRP A 560 -22.14 6.69 -11.61
CA TRP A 560 -22.17 5.87 -10.42
C TRP A 560 -23.19 6.35 -9.40
N GLU A 561 -24.33 6.85 -9.90
CA GLU A 561 -25.48 7.24 -9.10
C GLU A 561 -26.70 6.41 -9.49
N ALA A 562 -27.42 5.90 -8.49
CA ALA A 562 -28.62 5.09 -8.70
C ALA A 562 -29.69 5.43 -7.67
N ASP A 563 -30.93 5.60 -8.14
CA ASP A 563 -32.09 5.63 -7.25
C ASP A 563 -32.23 4.25 -6.60
N MET A 564 -32.34 4.23 -5.27
CA MET A 564 -32.53 2.98 -4.56
C MET A 564 -33.99 2.55 -4.67
N GLN A 565 -34.22 1.24 -4.80
CA GLN A 565 -35.55 0.66 -4.90
C GLN A 565 -35.94 0.02 -3.56
N LEU A 566 -37.13 0.36 -3.06
CA LEU A 566 -37.66 -0.24 -1.84
C LEU A 566 -38.12 -1.67 -2.11
N THR A 567 -37.48 -2.63 -1.45
CA THR A 567 -37.85 -4.04 -1.46
C THR A 567 -39.07 -4.30 -0.57
N PRO A 568 -39.81 -5.41 -0.77
CA PRO A 568 -40.91 -5.80 0.10
C PRO A 568 -40.53 -5.99 1.57
N ALA A 569 -39.24 -6.26 1.85
CA ALA A 569 -38.70 -6.42 3.20
C ALA A 569 -38.36 -5.09 3.90
N GLY A 570 -38.61 -3.95 3.24
CA GLY A 570 -38.35 -2.61 3.80
C GLY A 570 -36.90 -2.13 3.63
N TRP A 571 -36.10 -2.81 2.82
CA TRP A 571 -34.75 -2.37 2.45
C TRP A 571 -34.76 -1.59 1.16
N TRP A 572 -34.09 -0.45 1.13
CA TRP A 572 -33.70 0.23 -0.09
C TRP A 572 -32.49 -0.49 -0.70
N GLN A 573 -32.54 -0.80 -1.98
CA GLN A 573 -31.48 -1.52 -2.68
C GLN A 573 -31.07 -0.79 -3.95
N ALA A 574 -29.78 -0.70 -4.21
CA ALA A 574 -29.24 -0.24 -5.49
C ALA A 574 -28.11 -1.15 -5.95
N HIS A 575 -27.94 -1.22 -7.27
CA HIS A 575 -26.87 -1.94 -7.92
C HIS A 575 -26.08 -0.97 -8.81
N LEU A 576 -24.77 -0.97 -8.67
CA LEU A 576 -23.85 -0.21 -9.51
C LEU A 576 -22.95 -1.17 -10.29
N GLY A 577 -22.51 -0.74 -11.47
CA GLY A 577 -21.52 -1.43 -12.29
C GLY A 577 -20.43 -0.48 -12.77
N PRO A 578 -19.37 -1.00 -13.40
CA PRO A 578 -18.30 -0.19 -13.99
C PRO A 578 -18.87 0.83 -14.97
N ARG A 579 -18.21 1.99 -15.11
CA ARG A 579 -18.58 2.97 -16.12
C ARG A 579 -18.30 2.40 -17.51
N ALA A 580 -18.90 2.99 -18.52
CA ALA A 580 -18.57 2.67 -19.90
C ALA A 580 -17.06 2.91 -20.13
N GLY A 581 -16.34 1.84 -20.47
CA GLY A 581 -14.89 1.86 -20.70
C GLY A 581 -14.04 1.41 -19.51
N ASP A 582 -14.60 1.38 -18.30
CA ASP A 582 -13.90 0.85 -17.12
C ASP A 582 -14.00 -0.68 -17.08
N ALA A 583 -12.89 -1.32 -16.70
CA ALA A 583 -12.77 -2.77 -16.59
C ALA A 583 -13.49 -3.35 -15.35
N GLU A 584 -13.56 -2.58 -14.27
CA GLU A 584 -14.12 -2.95 -12.97
C GLU A 584 -14.51 -1.69 -12.17
N LEU A 585 -15.25 -1.89 -11.08
CA LEU A 585 -15.49 -0.87 -10.06
C LEU A 585 -14.22 -0.61 -9.23
N PRO A 586 -14.08 0.57 -8.59
CA PRO A 586 -12.94 0.85 -7.75
C PRO A 586 -12.88 -0.08 -6.53
N ARG A 587 -11.69 -0.61 -6.28
CA ARG A 587 -11.35 -1.45 -5.11
C ARG A 587 -11.30 -0.68 -3.78
N TYR A 588 -11.17 0.64 -3.82
CA TYR A 588 -11.29 1.52 -2.66
C TYR A 588 -12.14 2.71 -3.07
N ALA A 589 -13.29 2.86 -2.43
CA ALA A 589 -14.28 3.86 -2.80
C ALA A 589 -15.00 4.39 -1.56
N VAL A 590 -15.81 5.42 -1.76
CA VAL A 590 -16.73 5.94 -0.75
C VAL A 590 -18.15 5.85 -1.28
N ILE A 591 -19.06 5.27 -0.52
CA ILE A 591 -20.48 5.33 -0.80
C ILE A 591 -21.12 6.49 -0.05
N ALA A 592 -22.04 7.18 -0.70
CA ALA A 592 -22.84 8.23 -0.13
C ALA A 592 -24.33 7.97 -0.45
N ILE A 593 -25.18 7.95 0.56
CA ILE A 593 -26.63 7.80 0.42
C ILE A 593 -27.30 9.08 0.91
N ARG A 594 -28.22 9.62 0.12
CA ARG A 594 -28.93 10.89 0.38
C ARG A 594 -30.30 10.91 -0.29
N GLU A 595 -31.18 11.83 0.07
CA GLU A 595 -32.47 12.02 -0.60
C GLU A 595 -32.33 12.47 -2.07
N ALA A 596 -33.12 11.88 -2.97
CA ALA A 596 -33.25 12.26 -4.38
C ALA A 596 -33.91 13.65 -4.55
N GLY A 597 -33.13 14.69 -4.31
CA GLY A 597 -33.60 16.09 -4.33
C GLY A 597 -32.77 17.03 -3.46
N GLY A 598 -31.87 16.47 -2.64
CA GLY A 598 -31.18 17.18 -1.58
C GLY A 598 -31.97 17.08 -0.28
N GLY A 599 -31.41 16.35 0.69
CA GLY A 599 -31.93 16.30 2.05
C GLY A 599 -31.52 17.54 2.84
N ALA A 600 -31.93 17.63 4.11
CA ALA A 600 -31.33 18.61 4.99
C ALA A 600 -29.84 18.28 5.15
N PRO A 601 -28.97 19.28 5.42
CA PRO A 601 -27.60 19.03 5.82
C PRO A 601 -27.54 17.99 6.95
N GLY A 602 -26.74 16.93 6.78
CA GLY A 602 -26.64 15.83 7.74
C GLY A 602 -27.61 14.66 7.53
N ASP A 603 -28.52 14.74 6.55
CA ASP A 603 -29.33 13.60 6.08
C ASP A 603 -28.61 12.80 4.99
N ASP A 604 -27.31 12.58 5.19
CA ASP A 604 -26.48 11.72 4.35
C ASP A 604 -25.69 10.69 5.16
N VAL A 605 -25.58 9.51 4.57
CA VAL A 605 -24.76 8.41 5.08
C VAL A 605 -23.55 8.28 4.19
N VAL A 606 -22.36 8.39 4.78
CA VAL A 606 -21.09 8.25 4.06
C VAL A 606 -20.25 7.16 4.74
N ALA A 607 -19.77 6.20 3.94
CA ALA A 607 -18.88 5.15 4.38
C ALA A 607 -17.84 4.85 3.29
N TRP A 608 -16.58 4.67 3.67
CA TRP A 608 -15.62 4.07 2.73
C TRP A 608 -15.85 2.56 2.66
N ILE A 609 -15.66 2.00 1.47
CA ILE A 609 -15.68 0.56 1.22
C ILE A 609 -14.33 0.17 0.61
N GLN A 610 -13.79 -0.96 1.05
CA GLN A 610 -12.53 -1.46 0.56
C GLN A 610 -12.63 -2.95 0.20
N ALA A 611 -12.15 -3.26 -0.99
CA ALA A 611 -11.66 -4.57 -1.37
C ALA A 611 -10.33 -4.86 -0.65
N ALA A 612 -10.29 -5.97 0.04
CA ALA A 612 -9.13 -6.42 0.78
C ALA A 612 -8.06 -6.96 -0.23
N GLY A 613 -6.74 -6.72 -0.04
CA GLY A 613 -5.67 -7.18 -0.96
C GLY A 613 -4.35 -7.67 -0.33
N GLY A 614 -3.94 -8.93 -0.68
CA GLY A 614 -2.68 -9.73 -0.50
C GLY A 614 -2.08 -9.90 0.91
N VAL A 615 -1.92 -11.11 1.51
CA VAL A 615 -1.24 -12.40 1.23
C VAL A 615 -1.76 -13.43 2.24
N GLY A 616 -1.98 -14.66 1.77
CA GLY A 616 -2.13 -15.84 2.62
C GLY A 616 -2.98 -16.86 1.90
N PRO A 617 -2.48 -18.07 1.60
CA PRO A 617 -3.22 -19.06 0.83
C PRO A 617 -4.34 -19.57 1.67
N THR A 618 -5.43 -18.86 1.50
CA THR A 618 -6.69 -19.44 1.06
C THR A 618 -7.65 -18.30 0.80
N HIS A 619 -7.29 -17.62 -0.29
CA HIS A 619 -8.16 -16.88 -1.19
C HIS A 619 -7.66 -17.21 -2.59
N LYS A 620 -8.04 -18.38 -3.08
CA LYS A 620 -7.41 -19.10 -4.21
C LYS A 620 -7.42 -18.33 -5.55
N ASP A 621 -7.94 -17.10 -5.59
CA ASP A 621 -7.98 -16.22 -6.77
C ASP A 621 -7.34 -14.83 -6.51
N GLY A 622 -6.18 -14.80 -5.81
CA GLY A 622 -5.23 -13.68 -5.74
C GLY A 622 -5.74 -12.34 -5.20
N MET A 623 -6.81 -12.35 -4.40
CA MET A 623 -7.36 -11.16 -3.77
C MET A 623 -7.95 -11.41 -2.38
N ALA A 624 -7.12 -11.47 -1.34
CA ALA A 624 -7.43 -10.93 -0.01
C ALA A 624 -6.17 -10.89 0.90
N PRO A 625 -6.12 -9.96 1.90
CA PRO A 625 -4.93 -9.34 2.46
C PRO A 625 -4.32 -10.00 3.68
N LEU A 626 -3.12 -9.51 3.99
CA LEU A 626 -2.26 -9.69 5.14
C LEU A 626 -2.65 -9.00 6.42
N VAL A 627 -1.94 -9.45 7.44
CA VAL A 627 -1.71 -8.89 8.77
C VAL A 627 -1.14 -7.46 8.76
N ASP A 628 -1.26 -6.69 7.68
CA ASP A 628 -0.93 -5.27 7.68
C ASP A 628 -2.15 -4.40 7.32
N ALA A 629 -3.34 -4.95 7.08
CA ALA A 629 -4.57 -4.17 6.89
C ALA A 629 -5.42 -4.07 8.19
N ALA A 630 -6.59 -3.41 8.12
CA ALA A 630 -7.54 -3.41 9.25
C ALA A 630 -8.24 -4.76 9.44
N VAL A 631 -8.40 -5.52 8.35
CA VAL A 631 -9.05 -6.84 8.28
C VAL A 631 -8.23 -7.75 7.40
N MET A 632 -7.98 -8.96 7.87
CA MET A 632 -7.52 -10.08 7.05
C MET A 632 -8.43 -11.28 7.29
N VAL A 633 -8.76 -11.98 6.21
CA VAL A 633 -9.41 -13.28 6.28
C VAL A 633 -8.44 -14.29 5.68
N ASN A 634 -8.39 -15.53 6.17
CA ASN A 634 -7.69 -16.66 5.54
C ASN A 634 -8.58 -17.90 5.67
N SER A 635 -8.41 -18.96 4.87
CA SER A 635 -9.26 -20.15 4.89
C SER A 635 -8.52 -21.49 4.62
N PRO A 636 -7.42 -21.84 5.34
CA PRO A 636 -6.24 -22.64 4.90
C PRO A 636 -6.53 -23.98 4.22
N ASP A 637 -7.72 -24.53 4.44
CA ASP A 637 -8.14 -25.84 3.96
C ASP A 637 -9.03 -25.79 2.70
N TYR A 638 -9.36 -24.61 2.18
CA TYR A 638 -10.26 -24.45 1.04
C TYR A 638 -9.56 -24.71 -0.30
N GLN A 639 -9.95 -25.79 -1.01
CA GLN A 639 -9.28 -26.26 -2.23
C GLN A 639 -10.13 -26.20 -3.53
N GLU A 640 -11.39 -25.77 -3.51
CA GLU A 640 -12.28 -25.87 -4.69
C GLU A 640 -12.15 -24.73 -5.72
N ASN A 641 -12.16 -25.10 -7.01
CA ASN A 641 -12.36 -24.29 -8.24
C ASN A 641 -11.81 -22.85 -8.25
N ALA A 642 -10.55 -22.73 -8.64
CA ALA A 642 -9.70 -21.53 -8.59
C ALA A 642 -9.76 -20.68 -9.86
N GLY A 643 -10.84 -19.93 -10.06
CA GLY A 643 -10.74 -18.95 -11.14
C GLY A 643 -11.83 -17.92 -11.29
N GLN A 644 -12.83 -17.83 -10.40
CA GLN A 644 -14.01 -17.00 -10.74
C GLN A 644 -14.65 -16.10 -9.67
N ALA A 645 -14.58 -16.30 -8.34
CA ALA A 645 -15.29 -15.36 -7.42
C ALA A 645 -14.99 -15.51 -5.91
N GLN A 646 -13.73 -15.58 -5.48
CA GLN A 646 -13.42 -15.39 -4.05
C GLN A 646 -13.07 -13.93 -3.77
N PHE A 647 -13.67 -13.34 -2.74
CA PHE A 647 -13.47 -11.92 -2.45
C PHE A 647 -13.76 -11.57 -1.00
N VAL A 648 -13.00 -10.64 -0.45
CA VAL A 648 -13.31 -10.02 0.83
C VAL A 648 -13.44 -8.52 0.64
N SER A 649 -14.52 -7.97 1.16
CA SER A 649 -14.68 -6.53 1.30
C SER A 649 -15.08 -6.15 2.70
N PHE A 650 -14.76 -4.93 3.08
CA PHE A 650 -15.11 -4.41 4.38
C PHE A 650 -15.34 -2.91 4.35
N MET A 651 -16.11 -2.46 5.32
CA MET A 651 -16.38 -1.05 5.59
C MET A 651 -16.59 -0.81 7.08
N PRO A 652 -16.53 0.44 7.56
CA PRO A 652 -17.03 0.79 8.89
C PRO A 652 -18.46 0.30 9.05
N ALA A 653 -18.72 -0.48 10.10
CA ALA A 653 -20.05 -0.98 10.38
C ALA A 653 -20.98 0.22 10.64
N ALA A 654 -22.13 0.23 9.97
CA ALA A 654 -23.14 1.26 10.13
C ALA A 654 -24.51 0.60 10.31
N ASN A 655 -24.64 -0.16 11.40
CA ASN A 655 -25.83 -0.92 11.76
C ASN A 655 -26.31 -0.50 13.15
N VAL A 656 -27.47 0.17 13.20
CA VAL A 656 -28.04 0.66 14.46
C VAL A 656 -28.32 -0.44 15.47
N VAL A 657 -28.70 -1.65 15.04
CA VAL A 657 -29.02 -2.75 15.97
C VAL A 657 -27.75 -3.27 16.63
N ALA A 658 -26.66 -3.41 15.87
CA ALA A 658 -25.35 -3.73 16.43
C ALA A 658 -24.91 -2.68 17.45
N ARG A 659 -25.12 -1.40 17.15
CA ARG A 659 -24.78 -0.30 18.06
C ARG A 659 -25.61 -0.29 19.35
N GLN A 660 -26.91 -0.57 19.24
CA GLN A 660 -27.86 -0.57 20.37
C GLN A 660 -27.80 -1.84 21.21
N THR A 661 -27.34 -2.95 20.65
CA THR A 661 -27.21 -4.21 21.37
C THR A 661 -26.05 -4.09 22.36
N PRO A 662 -26.29 -4.24 23.67
CA PRO A 662 -25.21 -4.16 24.65
C PRO A 662 -24.16 -5.24 24.40
N LEU A 663 -22.88 -4.89 24.56
CA LEU A 663 -21.82 -5.89 24.62
C LEU A 663 -22.10 -6.87 25.77
N PRO A 664 -21.86 -8.19 25.58
CA PRO A 664 -22.05 -9.16 26.65
C PRO A 664 -21.11 -8.83 27.82
N ALA A 665 -21.51 -9.16 29.05
CA ALA A 665 -20.56 -9.15 30.16
C ALA A 665 -19.47 -10.22 29.91
N PRO A 666 -18.18 -9.94 30.22
CA PRO A 666 -17.68 -8.83 31.02
C PRO A 666 -17.10 -7.65 30.19
N PHE A 667 -17.44 -7.49 28.91
CA PHE A 667 -16.77 -6.51 28.05
C PHE A 667 -16.97 -5.06 28.50
N GLY A 668 -15.87 -4.30 28.52
CA GLY A 668 -15.83 -2.88 28.90
C GLY A 668 -15.95 -1.92 27.72
N GLY A 669 -15.78 -2.40 26.49
CA GLY A 669 -15.89 -1.58 25.28
C GLY A 669 -15.29 -2.25 24.04
N LEU A 670 -15.20 -1.47 22.96
CA LEU A 670 -14.62 -1.86 21.67
C LEU A 670 -13.40 -0.99 21.38
N ILE A 671 -12.34 -1.58 20.84
CA ILE A 671 -11.18 -0.86 20.35
C ILE A 671 -11.36 -0.55 18.87
N GLY A 672 -11.34 0.74 18.54
CA GLY A 672 -11.52 1.20 17.16
C GLY A 672 -12.95 1.04 16.65
N GLN A 673 -13.10 1.05 15.32
CA GLN A 673 -14.39 0.99 14.65
C GLN A 673 -14.72 -0.47 14.30
N PRO A 674 -15.91 -0.98 14.67
CA PRO A 674 -16.40 -2.26 14.16
C PRO A 674 -16.49 -2.24 12.63
N LEU A 675 -16.22 -3.38 12.00
CA LEU A 675 -16.16 -3.50 10.55
C LEU A 675 -17.22 -4.48 10.08
N ASP A 676 -17.99 -4.08 9.08
CA ASP A 676 -18.85 -4.98 8.32
C ASP A 676 -18.00 -5.66 7.26
N VAL A 677 -17.80 -6.97 7.40
CA VAL A 677 -16.91 -7.81 6.59
C VAL A 677 -17.77 -8.75 5.77
N THR A 678 -17.68 -8.63 4.45
CA THR A 678 -18.38 -9.49 3.48
C THR A 678 -17.38 -10.47 2.86
N ILE A 679 -17.73 -11.76 2.84
CA ILE A 679 -16.87 -12.82 2.30
C ILE A 679 -17.63 -13.58 1.22
N LEU A 680 -17.16 -13.45 -0.02
CA LEU A 680 -17.76 -14.12 -1.17
C LEU A 680 -17.00 -15.42 -1.48
N PHE A 681 -17.73 -16.54 -1.53
CA PHE A 681 -17.27 -17.80 -2.12
C PHE A 681 -18.19 -18.21 -3.30
N LEU A 682 -17.62 -18.79 -4.36
CA LEU A 682 -18.34 -19.19 -5.59
C LEU A 682 -19.60 -20.05 -5.33
N ASN A 683 -19.53 -20.96 -4.36
CA ASN A 683 -20.64 -21.87 -4.02
C ASN A 683 -21.64 -21.26 -3.02
N ASN A 684 -21.30 -20.11 -2.43
CA ASN A 684 -22.16 -19.36 -1.50
C ASN A 684 -22.96 -18.28 -2.21
N SER A 685 -22.94 -18.23 -3.55
CA SER A 685 -23.69 -17.22 -4.27
C SER A 685 -25.17 -17.40 -3.94
N CYS A 686 -25.74 -16.41 -3.26
CA CYS A 686 -27.16 -16.23 -3.04
C CYS A 686 -27.93 -16.01 -4.36
N GLN A 687 -27.36 -16.37 -5.52
CA GLN A 687 -27.95 -16.28 -6.85
C GLN A 687 -29.07 -17.30 -6.99
N GLY A 688 -30.20 -16.99 -6.34
CA GLY A 688 -31.48 -17.67 -6.51
C GLY A 688 -32.14 -18.22 -5.25
N GLN A 689 -31.48 -18.25 -4.09
CA GLN A 689 -32.04 -18.87 -2.86
C GLN A 689 -32.41 -17.92 -1.71
N GLY A 690 -32.46 -16.60 -1.94
CA GLY A 690 -33.17 -15.69 -1.04
C GLY A 690 -32.43 -15.33 0.24
N CYS A 691 -31.12 -15.11 0.20
CA CYS A 691 -30.44 -14.42 1.28
C CYS A 691 -31.01 -13.01 1.41
N PHE A 692 -31.61 -12.71 2.57
CA PHE A 692 -32.19 -11.40 2.80
C PHE A 692 -31.09 -10.43 3.25
N PRO A 693 -31.10 -9.16 2.80
CA PRO A 693 -30.30 -8.13 3.43
C PRO A 693 -30.54 -8.13 4.95
N GLY A 694 -29.47 -8.07 5.72
CA GLY A 694 -29.45 -8.34 7.15
C GLY A 694 -28.80 -9.66 7.53
N GLU A 695 -28.96 -10.73 6.76
CA GLU A 695 -28.57 -12.05 7.25
C GLU A 695 -27.06 -12.30 7.09
N ASP A 696 -26.42 -12.69 8.19
CA ASP A 696 -25.06 -13.22 8.20
C ASP A 696 -25.01 -14.48 7.32
N ARG A 697 -24.07 -14.54 6.39
CA ARG A 697 -24.00 -15.65 5.42
C ARG A 697 -23.06 -16.71 5.96
N PRO A 698 -23.53 -17.95 6.13
CA PRO A 698 -22.64 -19.02 6.53
C PRO A 698 -21.54 -19.20 5.49
N LEU A 699 -20.30 -19.24 5.94
CA LEU A 699 -19.16 -19.59 5.10
C LEU A 699 -19.28 -21.08 4.72
N PRO A 700 -18.61 -21.53 3.63
CA PRO A 700 -18.62 -22.93 3.24
C PRO A 700 -18.20 -23.80 4.44
N SER A 701 -18.66 -25.04 4.48
CA SER A 701 -18.32 -26.00 5.54
C SER A 701 -16.86 -26.48 5.46
N VAL A 702 -15.93 -25.58 5.15
CA VAL A 702 -14.51 -25.82 5.22
C VAL A 702 -14.04 -25.76 6.68
N PRO A 703 -13.02 -26.56 7.03
CA PRO A 703 -12.66 -26.75 8.43
C PRO A 703 -12.27 -25.47 9.17
N ARG A 704 -11.82 -24.42 8.45
CA ARG A 704 -11.24 -23.24 9.08
C ARG A 704 -11.24 -22.01 8.18
N VAL A 705 -11.96 -20.96 8.59
CA VAL A 705 -11.77 -19.57 8.13
C VAL A 705 -11.28 -18.74 9.30
N LEU A 706 -10.19 -18.01 9.11
CA LEU A 706 -9.52 -17.17 10.09
C LEU A 706 -9.79 -15.70 9.76
N LEU A 707 -10.17 -14.92 10.76
CA LEU A 707 -10.29 -13.47 10.70
C LEU A 707 -9.22 -12.85 11.60
N ASN A 708 -8.52 -11.84 11.12
CA ASN A 708 -7.54 -11.06 11.86
C ASN A 708 -8.01 -9.62 11.82
N LEU A 709 -8.17 -9.01 12.99
CA LEU A 709 -8.59 -7.62 13.13
C LEU A 709 -7.47 -6.79 13.73
N GLY A 710 -7.08 -5.75 13.02
CA GLY A 710 -6.06 -4.82 13.49
C GLY A 710 -6.64 -3.90 14.56
N TYR A 711 -5.89 -3.65 15.63
CA TYR A 711 -6.26 -2.67 16.64
C TYR A 711 -5.23 -1.53 16.71
N SER A 712 -5.51 -0.53 17.55
CA SER A 712 -4.61 0.59 17.77
C SER A 712 -3.94 0.44 19.13
N GLN A 713 -2.62 0.27 19.15
CA GLN A 713 -1.86 0.24 20.39
C GLN A 713 -2.08 1.52 21.20
N ALA A 714 -2.16 2.69 20.55
CA ALA A 714 -2.44 3.94 21.26
C ALA A 714 -3.78 3.91 22.04
N ASP A 715 -4.75 3.10 21.61
CA ASP A 715 -6.01 2.91 22.35
C ASP A 715 -5.85 1.90 23.48
N VAL A 716 -5.14 0.79 23.23
CA VAL A 716 -4.76 -0.19 24.25
C VAL A 716 -3.99 0.46 25.40
N ASP A 717 -2.95 1.24 25.08
CA ASP A 717 -2.10 1.95 26.04
C ASP A 717 -2.90 2.96 26.85
N ARG A 718 -3.77 3.73 26.18
CA ARG A 718 -4.66 4.72 26.82
C ARG A 718 -5.62 4.06 27.81
N LEU A 719 -6.15 2.89 27.47
CA LEU A 719 -7.07 2.13 28.31
C LEU A 719 -6.33 1.31 29.39
N GLY A 720 -5.00 1.20 29.31
CA GLY A 720 -4.19 0.43 30.25
C GLY A 720 -4.43 -1.08 30.14
N LEU A 721 -4.72 -1.58 28.94
CA LEU A 721 -5.07 -2.98 28.69
C LEU A 721 -3.83 -3.85 28.47
N ASN A 722 -3.91 -5.09 28.93
CA ASN A 722 -2.99 -6.16 28.59
C ASN A 722 -3.50 -6.90 27.34
N GLU A 723 -2.80 -6.75 26.23
CA GLU A 723 -3.22 -7.26 24.92
C GLU A 723 -3.49 -8.76 24.91
N SER A 724 -2.57 -9.53 25.48
CA SER A 724 -2.59 -11.00 25.45
C SER A 724 -3.74 -11.64 26.25
N SER A 725 -4.38 -10.90 27.16
CA SER A 725 -5.39 -11.45 28.07
C SER A 725 -6.71 -10.69 28.09
N GLN A 726 -6.74 -9.46 27.57
CA GLN A 726 -7.92 -8.59 27.65
C GLN A 726 -8.55 -8.28 26.30
N LEU A 727 -7.91 -8.59 25.16
CA LEU A 727 -8.49 -8.37 23.84
C LEU A 727 -9.14 -9.64 23.30
N MET A 728 -10.31 -9.49 22.66
CA MET A 728 -11.02 -10.57 21.97
C MET A 728 -11.69 -10.09 20.69
N VAL A 729 -11.95 -11.02 19.76
CA VAL A 729 -12.83 -10.75 18.62
C VAL A 729 -14.29 -10.97 19.02
N LEU A 730 -15.11 -9.98 18.75
CA LEU A 730 -16.56 -10.02 18.88
C LEU A 730 -17.20 -10.12 17.50
N HIS A 731 -18.26 -10.92 17.41
CA HIS A 731 -19.15 -10.99 16.25
C HIS A 731 -20.55 -10.54 16.66
N TYR A 732 -21.13 -9.60 15.93
CA TYR A 732 -22.53 -9.26 16.08
C TYR A 732 -23.38 -10.19 15.21
N SER A 733 -24.04 -11.14 15.85
CA SER A 733 -25.05 -11.99 15.21
C SER A 733 -26.43 -11.36 15.34
N GLN A 734 -27.22 -11.39 14.28
CA GLN A 734 -28.61 -10.90 14.36
C GLN A 734 -29.49 -11.68 15.35
N LEU A 735 -29.18 -12.97 15.56
CA LEU A 735 -29.98 -13.86 16.42
C LEU A 735 -29.55 -13.77 17.89
N PHE A 736 -28.26 -13.58 18.14
CA PHE A 736 -27.68 -13.69 19.48
C PHE A 736 -27.10 -12.37 20.00
N GLY A 737 -27.11 -11.31 19.20
CA GLY A 737 -26.42 -10.08 19.49
C GLY A 737 -24.90 -10.23 19.43
N TRP A 738 -24.19 -9.41 20.19
CA TRP A 738 -22.73 -9.52 20.31
C TRP A 738 -22.34 -10.82 21.04
N THR A 739 -21.50 -11.60 20.40
CA THR A 739 -20.96 -12.86 20.91
C THR A 739 -19.44 -12.88 20.76
N THR A 740 -18.76 -13.66 21.60
CA THR A 740 -17.32 -13.89 21.45
C THR A 740 -17.08 -14.92 20.37
N VAL A 741 -16.10 -14.64 19.52
CA VAL A 741 -15.60 -15.60 18.54
C VAL A 741 -14.43 -16.37 19.15
N GLN A 742 -14.21 -17.61 18.71
CA GLN A 742 -13.06 -18.39 19.16
C GLN A 742 -11.76 -17.71 18.70
N GLN A 743 -11.11 -17.04 19.65
CA GLN A 743 -9.78 -16.47 19.47
C GLN A 743 -8.73 -17.57 19.34
N ILE A 744 -7.80 -17.36 18.41
CA ILE A 744 -6.68 -18.25 18.11
C ILE A 744 -5.37 -17.64 18.59
N ASP A 745 -5.16 -16.36 18.30
CA ASP A 745 -3.89 -15.67 18.57
C ASP A 745 -4.13 -14.18 18.86
N VAL A 746 -3.21 -13.58 19.61
CA VAL A 746 -3.05 -12.12 19.74
C VAL A 746 -1.59 -11.82 19.47
N ASN A 747 -1.32 -11.17 18.34
CA ASN A 747 0.04 -10.75 18.01
C ASN A 747 0.21 -9.27 18.36
N THR A 748 1.01 -9.01 19.39
CA THR A 748 1.31 -7.66 19.90
C THR A 748 2.34 -6.91 19.06
N ASP A 749 3.15 -7.61 18.26
CA ASP A 749 4.10 -6.95 17.38
C ASP A 749 3.40 -6.36 16.13
N LEU A 750 2.35 -7.04 15.68
CA LEU A 750 1.53 -6.70 14.54
C LEU A 750 0.28 -5.90 14.94
N ASN A 751 -0.08 -5.89 16.22
CA ASN A 751 -1.31 -5.30 16.73
C ASN A 751 -2.58 -5.94 16.12
N PHE A 752 -2.71 -7.28 16.19
CA PHE A 752 -3.89 -8.02 15.73
C PHE A 752 -4.45 -9.01 16.74
N VAL A 753 -5.74 -9.27 16.60
CA VAL A 753 -6.41 -10.43 17.20
C VAL A 753 -6.90 -11.34 16.09
N THR A 754 -6.53 -12.62 16.15
CA THR A 754 -6.92 -13.66 15.20
C THR A 754 -8.02 -14.53 15.80
N ALA A 755 -9.07 -14.82 15.04
CA ALA A 755 -10.19 -15.65 15.46
C ALA A 755 -10.69 -16.55 14.32
N GLN A 756 -11.31 -17.67 14.65
CA GLN A 756 -11.97 -18.54 13.66
C GLN A 756 -13.41 -18.12 13.46
N ILE A 757 -13.81 -17.84 12.22
CA ILE A 757 -15.16 -17.41 11.84
C ILE A 757 -15.88 -18.47 11.01
N PHE A 758 -17.20 -18.41 11.03
CA PHE A 758 -18.08 -19.35 10.33
C PHE A 758 -19.14 -18.67 9.45
N GLU A 759 -19.22 -17.35 9.52
CA GLU A 759 -20.13 -16.50 8.74
C GLU A 759 -19.45 -15.17 8.41
N ASP A 760 -19.95 -14.45 7.41
CA ASP A 760 -19.61 -13.03 7.23
C ASP A 760 -20.51 -12.17 8.15
N GLY A 761 -20.22 -10.87 8.29
CA GLY A 761 -20.99 -10.00 9.21
C GLY A 761 -20.16 -8.91 9.89
N ILE A 762 -20.65 -8.42 11.04
CA ILE A 762 -20.03 -7.30 11.76
C ILE A 762 -19.10 -7.82 12.85
N TYR A 763 -17.83 -7.43 12.75
CA TYR A 763 -16.77 -7.85 13.66
C TYR A 763 -16.10 -6.66 14.35
N ALA A 764 -15.65 -6.86 15.58
CA ALA A 764 -14.95 -5.84 16.36
C ALA A 764 -13.88 -6.46 17.27
N VAL A 765 -12.88 -5.66 17.65
CA VAL A 765 -11.99 -5.99 18.78
C VAL A 765 -12.64 -5.46 20.05
N GLY A 766 -13.12 -6.35 20.92
CA GLY A 766 -13.63 -6.01 22.25
C GLY A 766 -12.56 -6.14 23.31
N TRP A 767 -12.73 -5.46 24.44
CA TRP A 767 -11.85 -5.61 25.60
C TRP A 767 -12.57 -5.93 26.91
N MET A 768 -11.91 -6.68 27.79
CA MET A 768 -12.39 -7.05 29.12
C MET A 768 -11.57 -6.33 30.23
N PRO A 769 -12.21 -5.74 31.25
CA PRO A 769 -11.55 -4.99 32.32
C PRO A 769 -10.72 -5.84 33.29
#